data_AF-A0A819H8H0-F1
#
_entry.id   AF-A0A819H8H0-F1
#
_cell.length_a   1.000
_cell.length_b   1.000
_cell.length_c   1.000
_cell.angle_alpha   90.00
_cell.angle_beta   90.00
_cell.angle_gamma   90.00
#
_symmetry.space_group_name_H-M   'P 1'
#
loop_
_entity.id
_entity.type
_entity.pdbx_description
1 polymer ?
#
loop_
_entity_poly.entity_id
_entity_poly.type
_entity_poly.pdbx_seq_one_letter_code
_entity_poly.pdbx_strand_id
1 'polypeptide(L)'
;MSRITEELIQYACQLEDDLMKIDFNLKYPENVSIAQEIIEKAESMRVLERSIPELEKHRISMFERFSTCIMGVFNRIQDKFNLQEKGIYSIKQKLNELEDIKREYSNFHPAHIYLQNQGYSDINILKDEIERIKNTEITETRVLEDKEREIDLEIKKLNQIIQRHSNLISSSGNSQRKSSQADDYLDSLEYSDIESVCEKISNTREIYRKISQQKQNRILELHSSLNHLEKLRKEHDRLSVNSQSSVEGIKFLQEKGFNSYESFNQNIQDLTRIVNQREKTKQSYHFTDRLDASTANNALIYIKECEKIRFHSIRDNAIDADDKLRNYIEKYGSFLKQEIITKFTYIRTICNEENRDPFFYSQDLDMCLQELLSFRRFSHVFECMNCDEIRRQLNQTFLEFYRNLSTEMEKYNIARRLRELRDHTIIAQALICIDRFSAASFNGDGFGSLYSRYHRELSKETKDAYRTVLDFISNKDFEGTAKALSEIEEEPLNPKDMAQIKHDLQTSLNKLMKDTKSIINWLDGKIERQDNRNDVTEIKENIDKIRIAYNKHKITELLDSTTQTNLKNFDSEVNEMLSEIILKGLKSIEAFMNADSFSEAEHGMKILSRIQRELTGYCTSSNVLTKSKELSESLDDIVKTILERSDFTDVNNYCINPPKDLLAKLKTTDKNPKFTQAYDSIVGKIRHTLNLAIEQTRQAPLNERTVKIRSLSYGLCFLPEDLQTQFKIQIDEMSKLIEKEETAYRQDLETSLTSVDEDEHAIAHIGILAEKYSKQNMHDLLKALPCGATIFNA
;
A
#
# COMPACT_ATOMS: atom_id res chain seq x y z
N MET A 1 -88.54 14.61 5.61
CA MET A 1 -87.40 14.53 6.54
C MET A 1 -86.68 13.18 6.47
N SER A 2 -87.36 12.01 6.50
CA SER A 2 -86.63 10.71 6.51
C SER A 2 -85.70 10.47 5.31
N ARG A 3 -86.10 10.88 4.10
CA ARG A 3 -85.26 10.72 2.89
C ARG A 3 -83.93 11.49 2.94
N ILE A 4 -83.92 12.71 3.49
CA ILE A 4 -82.69 13.52 3.64
C ILE A 4 -81.79 12.90 4.71
N THR A 5 -82.38 12.38 5.79
CA THR A 5 -81.66 11.66 6.83
C THR A 5 -80.98 10.41 6.28
N GLU A 6 -81.69 9.60 5.47
CA GLU A 6 -81.13 8.42 4.81
C GLU A 6 -80.00 8.77 3.83
N GLU A 7 -80.16 9.81 3.02
CA GLU A 7 -79.12 10.27 2.07
C GLU A 7 -77.85 10.75 2.80
N LEU A 8 -77.98 11.42 3.94
CA LEU A 8 -76.84 11.86 4.76
C LEU A 8 -76.12 10.70 5.45
N ILE A 9 -76.86 9.71 5.98
CA ILE A 9 -76.27 8.50 6.54
C ILE A 9 -75.54 7.71 5.45
N GLN A 10 -76.15 7.57 4.27
CA GLN A 10 -75.52 6.89 3.14
C GLN A 10 -74.25 7.60 2.67
N TYR A 11 -74.24 8.94 2.68
CA TYR A 11 -73.04 9.73 2.38
C TYR A 11 -71.94 9.53 3.44
N ALA A 12 -72.28 9.46 4.74
CA ALA A 12 -71.33 9.15 5.80
C ALA A 12 -70.72 7.74 5.65
N CYS A 13 -71.53 6.73 5.30
CA CYS A 13 -71.05 5.39 4.97
C CYS A 13 -70.10 5.41 3.76
N GLN A 14 -70.42 6.18 2.72
CA GLN A 14 -69.56 6.31 1.53
C GLN A 14 -68.20 6.94 1.88
N LEU A 15 -68.18 7.98 2.72
CA LEU A 15 -66.93 8.59 3.20
C LEU A 15 -66.09 7.59 4.02
N GLU A 16 -66.73 6.77 4.86
CA GLU A 16 -66.06 5.72 5.62
C GLU A 16 -65.45 4.66 4.70
N ASP A 17 -66.20 4.21 3.69
CA ASP A 17 -65.70 3.27 2.67
C ASP A 17 -64.53 3.84 1.85
N ASP A 18 -64.59 5.13 1.51
CA ASP A 18 -63.53 5.80 0.76
C ASP A 18 -62.28 5.97 1.62
N LEU A 19 -62.42 6.26 2.92
CA LEU A 19 -61.30 6.24 3.87
C LEU A 19 -60.67 4.85 3.99
N MET A 20 -61.47 3.78 3.97
CA MET A 20 -61.00 2.39 4.10
C MET A 20 -60.21 1.90 2.88
N LYS A 21 -60.36 2.55 1.72
CA LYS A 21 -59.58 2.25 0.51
C LYS A 21 -58.22 2.94 0.48
N ILE A 22 -57.96 3.89 1.38
CA ILE A 22 -56.71 4.64 1.42
C ILE A 22 -55.59 3.79 2.03
N ASP A 23 -54.47 3.67 1.30
CA ASP A 23 -53.26 3.02 1.81
C ASP A 23 -52.36 4.03 2.53
N PHE A 24 -52.24 3.88 3.86
CA PHE A 24 -51.36 4.68 4.72
C PHE A 24 -49.94 4.11 4.72
N ASN A 25 -49.30 4.04 3.55
CA ASN A 25 -47.94 3.55 3.38
C ASN A 25 -46.96 4.72 3.19
N LEU A 26 -45.71 4.54 3.63
CA LEU A 26 -44.62 5.52 3.42
C LEU A 26 -44.39 5.84 1.93
N LYS A 27 -44.79 4.94 1.02
CA LYS A 27 -44.68 5.16 -0.42
C LYS A 27 -45.66 6.21 -0.96
N TYR A 28 -46.74 6.49 -0.24
CA TYR A 28 -47.83 7.36 -0.67
C TYR A 28 -48.15 8.41 0.40
N PRO A 29 -47.20 9.28 0.79
CA PRO A 29 -47.43 10.29 1.83
C PRO A 29 -48.57 11.25 1.50
N GLU A 30 -48.85 11.49 0.21
CA GLU A 30 -49.98 12.30 -0.26
C GLU A 30 -51.35 11.76 0.20
N ASN A 31 -51.47 10.46 0.47
CA ASN A 31 -52.70 9.84 0.95
C ASN A 31 -53.12 10.34 2.32
N VAL A 32 -52.19 10.87 3.12
CA VAL A 32 -52.48 11.49 4.42
C VAL A 32 -53.39 12.71 4.22
N SER A 33 -53.09 13.55 3.23
CA SER A 33 -53.89 14.73 2.90
C SER A 33 -55.26 14.37 2.35
N ILE A 34 -55.34 13.34 1.50
CA ILE A 34 -56.62 12.82 0.97
C ILE A 34 -57.50 12.31 2.11
N ALA A 35 -56.92 11.53 3.03
CA ALA A 35 -57.64 11.05 4.21
C ALA A 35 -58.09 12.20 5.12
N GLN A 36 -57.25 13.22 5.32
CA GLN A 36 -57.64 14.41 6.08
C GLN A 36 -58.85 15.12 5.47
N GLU A 37 -58.92 15.28 4.13
CA GLU A 37 -60.09 15.88 3.47
C GLU A 37 -61.39 15.09 3.73
N ILE A 38 -61.32 13.76 3.74
CA ILE A 38 -62.45 12.90 4.08
C ILE A 38 -62.89 13.13 5.53
N ILE A 39 -61.92 13.16 6.46
CA ILE A 39 -62.20 13.41 7.88
C ILE A 39 -62.76 14.83 8.11
N GLU A 40 -62.26 15.84 7.40
CA GLU A 40 -62.79 17.22 7.50
C GLU A 40 -64.22 17.32 6.98
N LYS A 41 -64.56 16.58 5.90
CA LYS A 41 -65.94 16.45 5.42
C LYS A 41 -66.82 15.77 6.48
N ALA A 42 -66.34 14.71 7.12
CA ALA A 42 -67.05 14.05 8.22
C ALA A 42 -67.26 14.99 9.42
N GLU A 43 -66.23 15.75 9.81
CA GLU A 43 -66.30 16.70 10.91
C GLU A 43 -67.26 17.86 10.62
N SER A 44 -67.38 18.30 9.36
CA SER A 44 -68.36 19.33 8.97
C SER A 44 -69.82 18.91 9.21
N MET A 45 -70.10 17.60 9.21
CA MET A 45 -71.44 17.06 9.47
C MET A 45 -71.81 17.06 10.95
N ARG A 46 -70.89 17.39 11.86
CA ARG A 46 -71.09 17.42 13.32
C ARG A 46 -72.29 18.25 13.76
N VAL A 47 -72.56 19.36 13.06
CA VAL A 47 -73.71 20.24 13.35
C VAL A 47 -75.07 19.53 13.20
N LEU A 48 -75.12 18.44 12.44
CA LEU A 48 -76.33 17.66 12.16
C LEU A 48 -76.57 16.52 13.16
N GLU A 49 -75.58 16.17 13.99
CA GLU A 49 -75.64 15.03 14.93
C GLU A 49 -76.78 15.15 15.94
N ARG A 50 -77.14 16.37 16.35
CA ARG A 50 -78.29 16.61 17.24
C ARG A 50 -79.62 16.17 16.64
N SER A 51 -79.71 16.14 15.32
CA SER A 51 -80.91 15.76 14.57
C SER A 51 -80.80 14.36 13.95
N ILE A 52 -79.58 13.85 13.74
CA ILE A 52 -79.27 12.53 13.17
C ILE A 52 -78.12 11.91 13.98
N PRO A 53 -78.42 11.24 15.10
CA PRO A 53 -77.40 10.68 15.99
C PRO A 53 -76.48 9.63 15.34
N GLU A 54 -76.93 8.95 14.29
CA GLU A 54 -76.15 7.94 13.57
C GLU A 54 -74.88 8.53 12.93
N LEU A 55 -74.88 9.82 12.57
CA LEU A 55 -73.71 10.49 12.00
C LEU A 55 -72.54 10.58 12.99
N GLU A 56 -72.83 10.70 14.29
CA GLU A 56 -71.80 10.76 15.33
C GLU A 56 -70.99 9.46 15.37
N LYS A 57 -71.68 8.31 15.24
CA LYS A 57 -71.03 6.98 15.20
C LYS A 57 -70.07 6.85 14.03
N HIS A 58 -70.49 7.23 12.82
CA HIS A 58 -69.64 7.16 11.62
C HIS A 58 -68.46 8.13 11.70
N ARG A 59 -68.67 9.36 12.21
CA ARG A 59 -67.60 10.35 12.41
C ARG A 59 -66.53 9.84 13.38
N ILE A 60 -66.94 9.31 14.53
CA ILE A 60 -66.01 8.74 15.53
C ILE A 60 -65.25 7.54 14.94
N SER A 61 -65.95 6.60 14.29
CA SER A 61 -65.34 5.43 13.63
C SER A 61 -64.25 5.84 12.62
N MET A 62 -64.56 6.78 11.72
CA MET A 62 -63.61 7.29 10.75
C MET A 62 -62.39 7.95 11.42
N PHE A 63 -62.61 8.76 12.46
CA PHE A 63 -61.53 9.43 13.18
C PHE A 63 -60.61 8.45 13.90
N GLU A 64 -61.18 7.48 14.63
CA GLU A 64 -60.42 6.41 15.31
C GLU A 64 -59.61 5.59 14.32
N ARG A 65 -60.20 5.27 13.15
CA ARG A 65 -59.53 4.52 12.09
C ARG A 65 -58.36 5.29 11.50
N PHE A 66 -58.58 6.56 11.16
CA PHE A 66 -57.54 7.45 10.65
C PHE A 66 -56.37 7.57 11.64
N SER A 67 -56.69 7.82 12.91
CA SER A 67 -55.68 7.91 13.98
C SER A 67 -54.90 6.60 14.14
N THR A 68 -55.60 5.46 14.20
CA THR A 68 -54.98 4.13 14.33
C THR A 68 -54.04 3.81 13.17
N CYS A 69 -54.44 4.12 11.93
CA CYS A 69 -53.61 3.91 10.75
C CYS A 69 -52.32 4.75 10.78
N ILE A 70 -52.42 6.04 11.12
CA ILE A 70 -51.25 6.92 11.23
C ILE A 70 -50.32 6.46 12.36
N MET A 71 -50.87 6.13 13.53
CA MET A 71 -50.07 5.61 14.65
C MET A 71 -49.38 4.29 14.29
N GLY A 72 -50.04 3.42 13.52
CA GLY A 72 -49.43 2.21 12.98
C GLY A 72 -48.25 2.49 12.05
N VAL A 73 -48.26 3.59 11.29
CA VAL A 73 -47.11 4.03 10.49
C VAL A 73 -45.98 4.54 11.37
N PHE A 74 -46.27 5.40 12.36
CA PHE A 74 -45.25 5.90 13.29
C PHE A 74 -44.56 4.76 14.05
N ASN A 75 -45.30 3.75 14.49
CA ASN A 75 -44.72 2.56 15.13
C ASN A 75 -43.79 1.79 14.18
N ARG A 76 -44.15 1.67 12.90
CA ARG A 76 -43.29 1.05 11.88
C ARG A 76 -42.02 1.87 11.61
N ILE A 77 -42.11 3.20 11.56
CA ILE A 77 -40.94 4.08 11.44
C ILE A 77 -40.04 3.88 12.67
N GLN A 78 -40.63 3.91 13.87
CA GLN A 78 -39.91 3.74 15.12
C GLN A 78 -39.19 2.38 15.22
N ASP A 79 -39.86 1.29 14.84
CA ASP A 79 -39.27 -0.05 14.81
C ASP A 79 -38.15 -0.15 13.77
N LYS A 80 -38.34 0.43 12.58
CA LYS A 80 -37.38 0.34 11.47
C LYS A 80 -36.05 1.05 11.77
N PHE A 81 -36.11 2.21 12.43
CA PHE A 81 -34.93 3.03 12.74
C PHE A 81 -34.51 2.94 14.21
N ASN A 82 -35.21 2.14 15.02
CA ASN A 82 -34.97 2.01 16.46
C ASN A 82 -34.95 3.38 17.17
N LEU A 83 -35.92 4.24 16.87
CA LEU A 83 -35.95 5.65 17.30
C LEU A 83 -36.16 5.83 18.82
N GLN A 84 -36.62 4.78 19.51
CA GLN A 84 -36.65 4.74 20.98
C GLN A 84 -36.42 3.33 21.50
N GLU A 85 -35.95 3.24 22.75
CA GLU A 85 -36.05 2.02 23.52
C GLU A 85 -37.55 1.67 23.67
N LYS A 86 -37.98 0.49 23.16
CA LYS A 86 -39.39 0.04 23.14
C LYS A 86 -40.12 0.23 24.49
N GLY A 87 -39.39 0.16 25.60
CA GLY A 87 -39.91 0.42 26.94
C GLY A 87 -40.49 1.82 27.12
N ILE A 88 -39.85 2.87 26.59
CA ILE A 88 -40.27 4.27 26.81
C ILE A 88 -41.62 4.56 26.16
N TYR A 89 -41.84 4.11 24.93
CA TYR A 89 -43.12 4.30 24.23
C TYR A 89 -44.27 3.62 24.98
N SER A 90 -44.08 2.36 25.37
CA SER A 90 -45.08 1.62 26.16
C SER A 90 -45.39 2.29 27.51
N ILE A 91 -44.38 2.90 28.14
CA ILE A 91 -44.55 3.64 29.40
C ILE A 91 -45.30 4.95 29.16
N LYS A 92 -45.04 5.67 28.05
CA LYS A 92 -45.79 6.89 27.69
C LYS A 92 -47.26 6.59 27.36
N GLN A 93 -47.54 5.52 26.63
CA GLN A 93 -48.93 5.08 26.42
C GLN A 93 -49.63 4.74 27.73
N LYS A 94 -48.94 4.01 28.61
CA LYS A 94 -49.46 3.70 29.95
C LYS A 94 -49.71 4.96 30.79
N LEU A 95 -48.86 6.00 30.67
CA LEU A 95 -49.09 7.29 31.33
C LEU A 95 -50.37 7.96 30.82
N ASN A 96 -50.62 7.96 29.49
CA ASN A 96 -51.85 8.51 28.92
C ASN A 96 -53.09 7.76 29.43
N GLU A 97 -53.05 6.43 29.46
CA GLU A 97 -54.12 5.61 30.03
C GLU A 97 -54.39 5.94 31.51
N LEU A 98 -53.33 6.19 32.28
CA LEU A 98 -53.46 6.61 33.68
C LEU A 98 -54.03 8.04 33.79
N GLU A 99 -53.73 8.96 32.87
CA GLU A 99 -54.36 10.29 32.86
C GLU A 99 -55.86 10.22 32.56
N ASP A 100 -56.30 9.32 31.69
CA ASP A 100 -57.71 9.09 31.42
C ASP A 100 -58.43 8.49 32.64
N ILE A 101 -57.83 7.48 33.29
CA ILE A 101 -58.33 6.92 34.56
C ILE A 101 -58.43 8.03 35.64
N LYS A 102 -57.47 8.97 35.68
CA LYS A 102 -57.48 10.09 36.63
C LYS A 102 -58.64 11.05 36.36
N ARG A 103 -58.96 11.29 35.09
CA ARG A 103 -60.10 12.11 34.67
C ARG A 103 -61.42 11.44 35.04
N GLU A 104 -61.57 10.16 34.75
CA GLU A 104 -62.75 9.38 35.14
C GLU A 104 -62.91 9.31 36.66
N TYR A 105 -61.82 9.10 37.40
CA TYR A 105 -61.83 9.10 38.87
C TYR A 105 -62.35 10.42 39.45
N SER A 106 -62.04 11.55 38.80
CA SER A 106 -62.49 12.88 39.24
C SER A 106 -64.02 13.02 39.25
N ASN A 107 -64.74 12.23 38.45
CA ASN A 107 -66.20 12.21 38.43
C ASN A 107 -66.80 11.60 39.70
N PHE A 108 -66.04 10.77 40.42
CA PHE A 108 -66.46 10.15 41.67
C PHE A 108 -66.14 11.01 42.91
N HIS A 109 -65.56 12.21 42.72
CA HIS A 109 -65.21 13.09 43.82
C HIS A 109 -66.49 13.64 44.49
N PRO A 110 -66.62 13.65 45.83
CA PRO A 110 -67.83 14.10 46.52
C PRO A 110 -68.29 15.52 46.12
N ALA A 111 -67.35 16.43 45.89
CA ALA A 111 -67.63 17.77 45.40
C ALA A 111 -68.25 17.77 43.98
N HIS A 112 -67.76 16.91 43.08
CA HIS A 112 -68.27 16.80 41.72
C HIS A 112 -69.66 16.16 41.69
N ILE A 113 -69.87 15.10 42.46
CA ILE A 113 -71.19 14.44 42.64
C ILE A 113 -72.20 15.44 43.20
N TYR A 114 -71.81 16.25 44.19
CA TYR A 114 -72.67 17.28 44.75
C TYR A 114 -73.13 18.28 43.69
N LEU A 115 -72.22 18.79 42.84
CA LEU A 115 -72.60 19.71 41.76
C LEU A 115 -73.53 19.06 40.74
N GLN A 116 -73.23 17.83 40.31
CA GLN A 116 -74.09 17.11 39.36
C GLN A 116 -75.50 16.90 39.92
N ASN A 117 -75.63 16.56 41.20
CA ASN A 117 -76.92 16.42 41.88
C ASN A 117 -77.70 17.74 41.96
N GLN A 118 -77.01 18.88 41.88
CA GLN A 118 -77.62 20.21 41.81
C GLN A 118 -77.83 20.68 40.36
N GLY A 119 -77.61 19.82 39.36
CA GLY A 119 -77.82 20.11 37.94
C GLY A 119 -76.64 20.79 37.24
N TYR A 120 -75.47 20.90 37.89
CA TYR A 120 -74.29 21.54 37.34
C TYR A 120 -73.23 20.50 36.96
N SER A 121 -72.80 20.48 35.69
CA SER A 121 -71.78 19.52 35.23
C SER A 121 -70.35 19.88 35.67
N ASP A 122 -70.06 21.15 35.95
CA ASP A 122 -68.80 21.57 36.57
C ASP A 122 -68.94 22.89 37.36
N ILE A 123 -67.89 23.21 38.13
CA ILE A 123 -67.84 24.42 38.98
C ILE A 123 -67.74 25.72 38.18
N ASN A 124 -67.25 25.69 36.95
CA ASN A 124 -67.14 26.88 36.12
C ASN A 124 -68.52 27.29 35.61
N ILE A 125 -69.40 26.35 35.27
CA ILE A 125 -70.78 26.65 34.89
C ILE A 125 -71.54 27.30 36.05
N LEU A 126 -71.36 26.80 37.29
CA LEU A 126 -71.95 27.45 38.47
C LEU A 126 -71.40 28.87 38.67
N LYS A 127 -70.09 29.10 38.46
CA LYS A 127 -69.48 30.44 38.55
C LYS A 127 -70.02 31.37 37.47
N ASP A 128 -70.14 30.89 36.23
CA ASP A 128 -70.66 31.65 35.10
C ASP A 128 -72.13 32.01 35.33
N GLU A 129 -72.92 31.13 35.94
CA GLU A 129 -74.32 31.40 36.30
C GLU A 129 -74.44 32.44 37.42
N ILE A 130 -73.60 32.35 38.46
CA ILE A 130 -73.50 33.38 39.51
C ILE A 130 -73.18 34.73 38.88
N GLU A 131 -72.20 34.78 37.99
CA GLU A 131 -71.77 36.01 37.31
C GLU A 131 -72.87 36.54 36.37
N ARG A 132 -73.59 35.65 35.69
CA ARG A 132 -74.75 36.00 34.85
C ARG A 132 -75.86 36.64 35.69
N ILE A 133 -76.19 36.08 36.86
CA ILE A 133 -77.21 36.66 37.74
C ILE A 133 -76.77 38.03 38.27
N LYS A 134 -75.51 38.19 38.67
CA LYS A 134 -74.95 39.51 39.07
C LYS A 134 -75.10 40.55 37.96
N ASN A 135 -74.77 40.18 36.73
CA ASN A 135 -74.89 41.07 35.58
C ASN A 135 -76.36 41.36 35.21
N THR A 136 -77.25 40.38 35.38
CA THR A 136 -78.70 40.53 35.16
C THR A 136 -79.31 41.48 36.20
N GLU A 137 -78.92 41.36 37.46
CA GLU A 137 -79.32 42.27 38.55
C GLU A 137 -78.94 43.71 38.25
N ILE A 138 -77.71 43.96 37.79
CA ILE A 138 -77.26 45.30 37.39
C ILE A 138 -78.09 45.83 36.22
N THR A 139 -78.40 45.00 35.23
CA THR A 139 -79.04 45.46 33.99
C THR A 139 -80.54 45.69 34.15
N GLU A 140 -81.27 44.72 34.72
CA GLU A 140 -82.73 44.81 34.89
C GLU A 140 -83.12 45.85 35.94
N THR A 141 -82.34 45.97 37.04
CA THR A 141 -82.59 47.00 38.06
C THR A 141 -82.39 48.40 37.51
N ARG A 142 -81.36 48.62 36.67
CA ARG A 142 -81.13 49.91 35.99
C ARG A 142 -82.29 50.29 35.07
N VAL A 143 -82.83 49.35 34.29
CA VAL A 143 -83.97 49.60 33.40
C VAL A 143 -85.21 50.02 34.19
N LEU A 144 -85.47 49.38 35.33
CA LEU A 144 -86.60 49.76 36.20
C LEU A 144 -86.34 51.10 36.91
N GLU A 145 -85.10 51.41 37.29
CA GLU A 145 -84.70 52.71 37.85
C GLU A 145 -84.83 53.87 36.87
N ASP A 146 -84.49 53.64 35.61
CA ASP A 146 -84.65 54.65 34.56
C ASP A 146 -86.15 54.93 34.33
N LYS A 147 -86.99 53.89 34.33
CA LYS A 147 -88.46 54.03 34.25
C LYS A 147 -89.05 54.75 35.47
N GLU A 148 -88.58 54.44 36.69
CA GLU A 148 -88.97 55.18 37.90
C GLU A 148 -88.61 56.67 37.77
N ARG A 149 -87.40 56.99 37.30
CA ARG A 149 -86.95 58.37 37.11
C ARG A 149 -87.76 59.13 36.06
N GLU A 150 -88.09 58.49 34.94
CA GLU A 150 -88.92 59.07 33.89
C GLU A 150 -90.32 59.42 34.41
N ILE A 151 -90.92 58.51 35.17
CA ILE A 151 -92.26 58.70 35.75
C ILE A 151 -92.23 59.75 36.86
N ASP A 152 -91.18 59.79 37.69
CA ASP A 152 -91.00 60.84 38.71
C ASP A 152 -90.84 62.23 38.08
N LEU A 153 -90.11 62.32 36.96
CA LEU A 153 -90.03 63.55 36.16
C LEU A 153 -91.40 63.97 35.64
N GLU A 154 -92.22 63.03 35.18
CA GLU A 154 -93.56 63.30 34.69
C GLU A 154 -94.50 63.76 35.82
N ILE A 155 -94.44 63.12 37.00
CA ILE A 155 -95.15 63.57 38.20
C ILE A 155 -94.71 64.99 38.58
N LYS A 156 -93.41 65.31 38.52
CA LYS A 156 -92.91 66.67 38.79
C LYS A 156 -93.46 67.69 37.80
N LYS A 157 -93.50 67.38 36.50
CA LYS A 157 -94.09 68.26 35.47
C LYS A 157 -95.58 68.50 35.74
N LEU A 158 -96.34 67.45 36.01
CA LEU A 158 -97.77 67.56 36.31
C LEU A 158 -98.02 68.39 37.58
N ASN A 159 -97.20 68.22 38.63
CA ASN A 159 -97.28 69.07 39.83
C ASN A 159 -96.93 70.54 39.53
N GLN A 160 -95.99 70.82 38.63
CA GLN A 160 -95.70 72.19 38.20
C GLN A 160 -96.87 72.82 37.45
N ILE A 161 -97.62 72.04 36.65
CA ILE A 161 -98.86 72.49 36.00
C ILE A 161 -99.89 72.88 37.06
N ILE A 162 -100.11 72.05 38.08
CA ILE A 162 -101.02 72.37 39.20
C ILE A 162 -100.58 73.63 39.92
N GLN A 163 -99.29 73.76 40.23
CA GLN A 163 -98.77 74.91 40.95
C GLN A 163 -98.90 76.20 40.13
N ARG A 164 -98.63 76.15 38.82
CA ARG A 164 -98.82 77.30 37.92
C ARG A 164 -100.29 77.68 37.77
N HIS A 165 -101.17 76.70 37.60
CA HIS A 165 -102.62 76.92 37.57
C HIS A 165 -103.11 77.59 38.88
N SER A 166 -102.68 77.08 40.04
CA SER A 166 -102.99 77.68 41.35
C SER A 166 -102.45 79.11 41.49
N ASN A 167 -101.24 79.38 40.98
CA ASN A 167 -100.67 80.72 40.99
C ASN A 167 -101.46 81.69 40.10
N LEU A 168 -101.90 81.25 38.91
CA LEU A 168 -102.73 82.06 37.99
C LEU A 168 -104.07 82.46 38.63
N ILE A 169 -104.68 81.55 39.41
CA ILE A 169 -105.89 81.83 40.20
C ILE A 169 -105.61 82.81 41.35
N SER A 170 -104.41 82.75 41.95
CA SER A 170 -104.04 83.54 43.14
C SER A 170 -103.54 84.96 42.84
N SER A 171 -103.02 85.23 41.64
CA SER A 171 -102.21 86.44 41.34
C SER A 171 -102.97 87.69 40.85
N SER A 172 -104.30 87.68 40.71
CA SER A 172 -105.06 88.78 40.07
C SER A 172 -106.27 89.25 40.90
N GLY A 173 -106.54 90.57 40.93
CA GLY A 173 -107.54 91.19 41.81
C GLY A 173 -109.01 91.10 41.35
N ASN A 174 -109.31 90.49 40.20
CA ASN A 174 -110.66 90.50 39.60
C ASN A 174 -111.17 89.07 39.33
N SER A 175 -112.15 88.60 40.11
CA SER A 175 -112.50 87.17 40.26
C SER A 175 -112.95 86.45 38.97
N GLN A 176 -113.52 87.16 38.01
CA GLN A 176 -114.11 86.56 36.80
C GLN A 176 -113.10 86.37 35.64
N ARG A 177 -112.01 87.16 35.60
CA ARG A 177 -110.88 86.95 34.67
C ARG A 177 -109.90 85.87 35.17
N LYS A 178 -110.03 85.42 36.42
CA LYS A 178 -109.16 84.38 37.03
C LYS A 178 -109.39 83.00 36.44
N SER A 179 -110.65 82.61 36.28
CA SER A 179 -111.01 81.29 35.76
C SER A 179 -110.57 81.19 34.31
N SER A 180 -110.93 82.15 33.46
CA SER A 180 -110.65 82.05 32.02
C SER A 180 -109.16 81.91 31.68
N GLN A 181 -108.25 82.64 32.36
CA GLN A 181 -106.80 82.51 32.10
C GLN A 181 -106.20 81.20 32.63
N ALA A 182 -106.76 80.65 33.70
CA ALA A 182 -106.32 79.37 34.24
C ALA A 182 -106.85 78.21 33.38
N ASP A 183 -108.08 78.34 32.89
CA ASP A 183 -108.75 77.41 31.97
C ASP A 183 -108.05 77.41 30.59
N ASP A 184 -107.74 78.58 30.02
CA ASP A 184 -106.97 78.72 28.76
C ASP A 184 -105.58 78.06 28.84
N TYR A 185 -104.92 78.11 30.02
CA TYR A 185 -103.62 77.48 30.23
C TYR A 185 -103.71 75.95 30.23
N LEU A 186 -104.79 75.38 30.80
CA LEU A 186 -105.03 73.95 30.77
C LEU A 186 -105.40 73.46 29.37
N ASP A 187 -106.25 74.20 28.66
CA ASP A 187 -106.60 73.92 27.26
C ASP A 187 -105.36 73.92 26.35
N SER A 188 -104.43 74.86 26.57
CA SER A 188 -103.16 74.92 25.81
C SER A 188 -102.24 73.71 26.04
N LEU A 189 -102.48 72.94 27.11
CA LEU A 189 -101.75 71.73 27.48
C LEU A 189 -102.58 70.46 27.26
N GLU A 190 -103.72 70.57 26.55
CA GLU A 190 -104.65 69.48 26.23
C GLU A 190 -105.33 68.85 27.46
N TYR A 191 -105.50 69.60 28.55
CA TYR A 191 -106.25 69.17 29.73
C TYR A 191 -107.57 69.92 29.84
N SER A 192 -108.67 69.18 30.00
CA SER A 192 -110.03 69.74 30.04
C SER A 192 -110.38 70.47 31.34
N ASP A 193 -109.73 70.11 32.46
CA ASP A 193 -109.83 70.80 33.75
C ASP A 193 -108.67 70.39 34.69
N ILE A 194 -108.53 71.09 35.83
CA ILE A 194 -107.47 70.78 36.80
C ILE A 194 -107.65 69.42 37.47
N GLU A 195 -108.88 68.91 37.54
CA GLU A 195 -109.21 67.62 38.15
C GLU A 195 -108.69 66.47 37.28
N SER A 196 -108.71 66.62 35.96
CA SER A 196 -108.11 65.70 34.99
C SER A 196 -106.58 65.62 35.12
N VAL A 197 -105.90 66.72 35.48
CA VAL A 197 -104.47 66.73 35.79
C VAL A 197 -104.22 66.01 37.12
N CYS A 198 -105.04 66.24 38.14
CA CYS A 198 -104.97 65.54 39.43
C CYS A 198 -105.22 64.03 39.28
N GLU A 199 -106.15 63.63 38.42
CA GLU A 199 -106.44 62.23 38.09
C GLU A 199 -105.25 61.61 37.33
N LYS A 200 -104.67 62.32 36.36
CA LYS A 200 -103.43 61.89 35.67
C LYS A 200 -102.27 61.71 36.65
N ILE A 201 -102.09 62.61 37.62
CA ILE A 201 -101.07 62.46 38.67
C ILE A 201 -101.34 61.22 39.52
N SER A 202 -102.60 60.99 39.90
CA SER A 202 -102.97 59.84 40.73
C SER A 202 -102.70 58.53 40.00
N ASN A 203 -103.08 58.45 38.72
CA ASN A 203 -102.79 57.32 37.83
C ASN A 203 -101.27 57.13 37.65
N THR A 204 -100.52 58.20 37.37
CA THR A 204 -99.06 58.14 37.19
C THR A 204 -98.34 57.74 38.49
N ARG A 205 -98.81 58.20 39.65
CA ARG A 205 -98.31 57.75 40.97
C ARG A 205 -98.62 56.28 41.23
N GLU A 206 -99.77 55.79 40.80
CA GLU A 206 -100.09 54.36 40.89
C GLU A 206 -99.16 53.52 40.00
N ILE A 207 -98.87 53.99 38.79
CA ILE A 207 -97.90 53.36 37.89
C ILE A 207 -96.50 53.37 38.52
N TYR A 208 -96.06 54.50 39.09
CA TYR A 208 -94.81 54.60 39.83
C TYR A 208 -94.75 53.56 40.95
N ARG A 209 -95.81 53.45 41.75
CA ARG A 209 -95.89 52.48 42.85
C ARG A 209 -95.78 51.04 42.34
N LYS A 210 -96.45 50.71 41.23
CA LYS A 210 -96.38 49.38 40.60
C LYS A 210 -94.97 49.05 40.12
N ILE A 211 -94.29 49.99 39.46
CA ILE A 211 -92.91 49.78 38.98
C ILE A 211 -91.93 49.67 40.15
N SER A 212 -92.09 50.51 41.18
CA SER A 212 -91.25 50.45 42.38
C SER A 212 -91.40 49.13 43.12
N GLN A 213 -92.65 48.65 43.25
CA GLN A 213 -92.94 47.34 43.84
C GLN A 213 -92.39 46.19 42.96
N GLN A 214 -92.49 46.31 41.64
CA GLN A 214 -91.92 45.33 40.70
C GLN A 214 -90.39 45.26 40.81
N LYS A 215 -89.71 46.41 40.89
CA LYS A 215 -88.27 46.51 41.12
C LYS A 215 -87.88 45.84 42.43
N GLN A 216 -88.58 46.14 43.52
CA GLN A 216 -88.26 45.57 44.82
C GLN A 216 -88.48 44.05 44.89
N ASN A 217 -89.57 43.55 44.28
CA ASN A 217 -89.79 42.11 44.14
C ASN A 217 -88.68 41.45 43.32
N ARG A 218 -88.26 42.08 42.21
CA ARG A 218 -87.22 41.53 41.33
C ARG A 218 -85.85 41.47 42.01
N ILE A 219 -85.48 42.50 42.75
CA ILE A 219 -84.25 42.52 43.56
C ILE A 219 -84.28 41.39 44.60
N LEU A 220 -85.42 41.14 45.24
CA LEU A 220 -85.56 40.05 46.21
C LEU A 220 -85.42 38.67 45.56
N GLU A 221 -86.01 38.46 44.38
CA GLU A 221 -85.87 37.21 43.61
C GLU A 221 -84.41 36.93 43.20
N LEU A 222 -83.72 37.94 42.68
CA LEU A 222 -82.33 37.82 42.24
C LEU A 222 -81.39 37.58 43.43
N HIS A 223 -81.56 38.31 44.54
CA HIS A 223 -80.79 38.06 45.76
C HIS A 223 -81.05 36.68 46.36
N SER A 224 -82.28 36.18 46.33
CA SER A 224 -82.62 34.83 46.78
C SER A 224 -81.88 33.78 45.95
N SER A 225 -81.91 33.95 44.62
CA SER A 225 -81.24 33.06 43.66
C SER A 225 -79.72 33.09 43.83
N LEU A 226 -79.13 34.28 43.96
CA LEU A 226 -77.70 34.47 44.16
C LEU A 226 -77.22 33.87 45.49
N ASN A 227 -77.97 34.09 46.58
CA ASN A 227 -77.67 33.46 47.87
C ASN A 227 -77.75 31.93 47.81
N HIS A 228 -78.68 31.38 47.02
CA HIS A 228 -78.77 29.94 46.81
C HIS A 228 -77.52 29.42 46.08
N LEU A 229 -77.15 30.01 44.95
CA LEU A 229 -75.97 29.60 44.18
C LEU A 229 -74.65 29.79 44.95
N GLU A 230 -74.52 30.87 45.73
CA GLU A 230 -73.35 31.08 46.58
C GLU A 230 -73.26 30.06 47.73
N LYS A 231 -74.39 29.58 48.25
CA LYS A 231 -74.42 28.46 49.21
C LYS A 231 -73.96 27.16 48.53
N LEU A 232 -74.43 26.86 47.32
CA LEU A 232 -73.98 25.70 46.56
C LEU A 232 -72.46 25.74 46.34
N ARG A 233 -71.92 26.90 45.97
CA ARG A 233 -70.47 27.09 45.78
C ARG A 233 -69.68 26.86 47.07
N LYS A 234 -70.12 27.44 48.19
CA LYS A 234 -69.45 27.26 49.49
C LYS A 234 -69.43 25.81 49.95
N GLU A 235 -70.53 25.08 49.72
CA GLU A 235 -70.60 23.66 50.09
C GLU A 235 -69.74 22.79 49.15
N HIS A 236 -69.69 23.10 47.85
CA HIS A 236 -68.74 22.49 46.91
C HIS A 236 -67.29 22.69 47.38
N ASP A 237 -66.90 23.92 47.72
CA ASP A 237 -65.53 24.25 48.14
C ASP A 237 -65.16 23.51 49.44
N ARG A 238 -66.10 23.39 50.38
CA ARG A 238 -65.94 22.58 51.60
C ARG A 238 -65.76 21.08 51.29
N LEU A 239 -66.58 20.52 50.40
CA LEU A 239 -66.47 19.13 49.97
C LEU A 239 -65.20 18.85 49.15
N SER A 240 -64.63 19.88 48.52
CA SER A 240 -63.37 19.76 47.79
C SER A 240 -62.15 19.67 48.71
N VAL A 241 -62.23 20.18 49.95
CA VAL A 241 -61.13 20.18 50.93
C VAL A 241 -61.12 18.92 51.80
N ASN A 242 -62.28 18.29 52.03
CA ASN A 242 -62.37 16.99 52.70
C ASN A 242 -62.00 15.88 51.71
N SER A 243 -60.72 15.53 51.66
CA SER A 243 -60.08 14.55 50.78
C SER A 243 -60.44 13.09 51.05
N GLN A 244 -61.65 12.78 51.56
CA GLN A 244 -62.10 11.40 51.64
C GLN A 244 -62.64 10.97 50.28
N SER A 245 -61.87 10.11 49.63
CA SER A 245 -62.26 9.43 48.40
C SER A 245 -63.59 8.69 48.62
N SER A 246 -64.54 8.84 47.70
CA SER A 246 -65.82 8.11 47.79
C SER A 246 -65.57 6.61 47.75
N VAL A 247 -66.42 5.82 48.41
CA VAL A 247 -66.31 4.35 48.43
C VAL A 247 -66.38 3.80 46.99
N GLU A 248 -67.21 4.41 46.16
CA GLU A 248 -67.37 4.12 44.73
C GLU A 248 -66.11 4.49 43.92
N GLY A 249 -65.48 5.63 44.20
CA GLY A 249 -64.21 6.01 43.58
C GLY A 249 -63.08 5.04 43.93
N ILE A 250 -63.00 4.60 45.19
CA ILE A 250 -62.00 3.60 45.61
C ILE A 250 -62.26 2.25 44.92
N LYS A 251 -63.52 1.82 44.80
CA LYS A 251 -63.88 0.61 44.02
C LYS A 251 -63.49 0.73 42.55
N PHE A 252 -63.76 1.87 41.92
CA PHE A 252 -63.35 2.14 40.53
C PHE A 252 -61.82 2.01 40.36
N LEU A 253 -61.04 2.59 41.28
CA LEU A 253 -59.58 2.43 41.25
C LEU A 253 -59.16 0.96 41.45
N GLN A 254 -59.83 0.21 42.32
CA GLN A 254 -59.56 -1.22 42.54
C GLN A 254 -59.88 -2.05 41.29
N GLU A 255 -60.96 -1.76 40.57
CA GLU A 255 -61.29 -2.38 39.27
C GLU A 255 -60.22 -2.09 38.21
N LYS A 256 -59.60 -0.91 38.26
CA LYS A 256 -58.46 -0.53 37.41
C LYS A 256 -57.10 -1.02 37.96
N GLY A 257 -57.09 -1.79 39.05
CA GLY A 257 -55.90 -2.43 39.62
C GLY A 257 -55.12 -1.61 40.66
N PHE A 258 -55.70 -0.54 41.21
CA PHE A 258 -55.08 0.34 42.20
C PHE A 258 -55.79 0.29 43.56
N ASN A 259 -55.02 0.11 44.63
CA ASN A 259 -55.58 -0.07 45.99
C ASN A 259 -56.02 1.26 46.65
N SER A 260 -55.47 2.39 46.19
CA SER A 260 -55.82 3.73 46.68
C SER A 260 -55.45 4.79 45.64
N TYR A 261 -56.00 5.99 45.78
CA TYR A 261 -55.65 7.15 44.95
C TYR A 261 -54.17 7.56 45.13
N GLU A 262 -53.60 7.34 46.31
CA GLU A 262 -52.17 7.57 46.58
C GLU A 262 -51.29 6.57 45.82
N SER A 263 -51.66 5.29 45.83
CA SER A 263 -50.96 4.25 45.07
C SER A 263 -51.03 4.50 43.56
N PHE A 264 -52.16 5.01 43.07
CA PHE A 264 -52.34 5.42 41.68
C PHE A 264 -51.48 6.63 41.31
N ASN A 265 -51.49 7.69 42.11
CA ASN A 265 -50.64 8.87 41.87
C ASN A 265 -49.14 8.54 41.96
N GLN A 266 -48.75 7.66 42.89
CA GLN A 266 -47.37 7.21 43.01
C GLN A 266 -46.93 6.48 41.74
N ASN A 267 -47.80 5.65 41.14
CA ASN A 267 -47.52 4.97 39.87
C ASN A 267 -47.28 5.97 38.73
N ILE A 268 -48.14 7.00 38.61
CA ILE A 268 -47.95 8.10 37.63
C ILE A 268 -46.59 8.78 37.85
N GLN A 269 -46.25 9.12 39.10
CA GLN A 269 -44.97 9.76 39.43
C GLN A 269 -43.76 8.87 39.11
N ASP A 270 -43.83 7.58 39.44
CA ASP A 270 -42.74 6.62 39.22
C ASP A 270 -42.51 6.39 37.72
N LEU A 271 -43.57 6.19 36.93
CA LEU A 271 -43.47 6.05 35.47
C LEU A 271 -42.93 7.34 34.82
N THR A 272 -43.40 8.51 35.28
CA THR A 272 -42.88 9.81 34.82
C THR A 272 -41.39 9.96 35.13
N ARG A 273 -40.95 9.51 36.31
CA ARG A 273 -39.53 9.53 36.71
C ARG A 273 -38.69 8.59 35.85
N ILE A 274 -39.18 7.38 35.53
CA ILE A 274 -38.50 6.41 34.67
C ILE A 274 -38.31 6.97 33.25
N VAL A 275 -39.35 7.59 32.67
CA VAL A 275 -39.25 8.26 31.37
C VAL A 275 -38.18 9.35 31.42
N ASN A 276 -38.25 10.26 32.40
CA ASN A 276 -37.29 11.35 32.55
C ASN A 276 -35.85 10.89 32.79
N GLN A 277 -35.63 9.76 33.46
CA GLN A 277 -34.29 9.18 33.67
C GLN A 277 -33.74 8.54 32.39
N ARG A 278 -34.55 7.79 31.66
CA ARG A 278 -34.14 7.09 30.44
C ARG A 278 -33.94 8.03 29.25
N GLU A 279 -34.70 9.12 29.18
CA GLU A 279 -34.48 10.17 28.18
C GLU A 279 -33.20 10.97 28.44
N LYS A 280 -32.70 11.03 29.70
CA LYS A 280 -31.42 11.67 30.04
C LYS A 280 -30.20 10.84 29.67
N THR A 281 -30.30 9.52 29.62
CA THR A 281 -29.25 8.67 29.06
C THR A 281 -29.27 8.80 27.53
N LYS A 282 -28.33 9.60 26.98
CA LYS A 282 -28.13 9.75 25.53
C LYS A 282 -28.30 8.41 24.82
N GLN A 283 -29.29 8.30 23.92
CA GLN A 283 -29.45 7.14 23.06
C GLN A 283 -28.13 6.90 22.31
N SER A 284 -27.44 5.84 22.69
CA SER A 284 -26.28 5.31 21.98
C SER A 284 -26.81 4.46 20.84
N TYR A 285 -27.05 5.06 19.67
CA TYR A 285 -27.37 4.29 18.48
C TYR A 285 -26.17 3.42 18.10
N HIS A 286 -26.40 2.11 17.98
CA HIS A 286 -25.43 1.19 17.40
C HIS A 286 -25.81 0.97 15.94
N PHE A 287 -25.00 1.48 15.02
CA PHE A 287 -25.21 1.32 13.58
C PHE A 287 -24.44 0.10 13.09
N THR A 288 -25.15 -0.97 12.72
CA THR A 288 -24.57 -2.18 12.12
C THR A 288 -24.76 -2.22 10.60
N ASP A 289 -25.84 -1.61 10.13
CA ASP A 289 -26.28 -1.67 8.74
C ASP A 289 -26.31 -0.28 8.11
N ARG A 290 -26.28 -0.26 6.77
CA ARG A 290 -26.42 0.98 5.99
C ARG A 290 -27.78 1.61 6.18
N LEU A 291 -27.82 2.95 6.22
CA LEU A 291 -29.07 3.69 6.24
C LEU A 291 -29.85 3.47 4.94
N ASP A 292 -31.07 2.94 5.06
CA ASP A 292 -32.02 2.94 3.95
C ASP A 292 -32.57 4.36 3.75
N ALA A 293 -31.82 5.16 2.98
CA ALA A 293 -32.12 6.56 2.75
C ALA A 293 -33.43 6.78 1.99
N SER A 294 -33.89 5.81 1.19
CA SER A 294 -35.19 5.90 0.53
C SER A 294 -36.32 5.80 1.55
N THR A 295 -36.26 4.80 2.43
CA THR A 295 -37.26 4.63 3.49
C THR A 295 -37.23 5.80 4.47
N ALA A 296 -36.04 6.29 4.84
CA ALA A 296 -35.89 7.44 5.75
C ALA A 296 -36.44 8.73 5.14
N ASN A 297 -36.16 9.00 3.86
CA ASN A 297 -36.69 10.17 3.16
C ASN A 297 -38.21 10.12 3.05
N ASN A 298 -38.76 8.96 2.71
CA ASN A 298 -40.22 8.77 2.63
C ASN A 298 -40.88 8.91 4.01
N ALA A 299 -40.24 8.44 5.08
CA ALA A 299 -40.70 8.64 6.45
C ALA A 299 -40.74 10.13 6.83
N LEU A 300 -39.69 10.90 6.52
CA LEU A 300 -39.68 12.35 6.76
C LEU A 300 -40.79 13.07 6.00
N ILE A 301 -41.02 12.73 4.73
CA ILE A 301 -42.11 13.31 3.94
C ILE A 301 -43.47 12.96 4.54
N TYR A 302 -43.68 11.69 4.90
CA TYR A 302 -44.92 11.21 5.51
C TYR A 302 -45.21 11.92 6.84
N ILE A 303 -44.20 12.05 7.72
CA ILE A 303 -44.34 12.76 9.00
C ILE A 303 -44.69 14.23 8.75
N LYS A 304 -44.03 14.89 7.80
CA LYS A 304 -44.32 16.28 7.43
C LYS A 304 -45.74 16.50 6.89
N GLU A 305 -46.31 15.54 6.17
CA GLU A 305 -47.74 15.60 5.81
C GLU A 305 -48.64 15.44 7.05
N CYS A 306 -48.26 14.58 8.01
CA CYS A 306 -49.00 14.42 9.26
C CYS A 306 -48.96 15.66 10.17
N GLU A 307 -47.87 16.44 10.14
CA GLU A 307 -47.76 17.70 10.89
C GLU A 307 -48.77 18.78 10.43
N LYS A 308 -49.23 18.71 9.17
CA LYS A 308 -50.22 19.64 8.61
C LYS A 308 -51.65 19.33 9.05
N ILE A 309 -51.87 18.18 9.68
CA ILE A 309 -53.18 17.75 10.14
C ILE A 309 -53.67 18.66 11.27
N ARG A 310 -54.95 19.07 11.22
CA ARG A 310 -55.56 19.95 12.24
C ARG A 310 -55.74 19.30 13.62
N PHE A 311 -55.75 17.98 13.67
CA PHE A 311 -55.92 17.20 14.91
C PHE A 311 -54.64 17.19 15.74
N HIS A 312 -54.69 17.87 16.90
CA HIS A 312 -53.57 18.05 17.80
C HIS A 312 -52.88 16.74 18.19
N SER A 313 -53.64 15.68 18.50
CA SER A 313 -53.04 14.38 18.89
C SER A 313 -52.17 13.74 17.80
N ILE A 314 -52.56 13.87 16.52
CA ILE A 314 -51.77 13.34 15.41
C ILE A 314 -50.58 14.25 15.12
N ARG A 315 -50.82 15.56 15.13
CA ARG A 315 -49.78 16.57 14.89
C ARG A 315 -48.67 16.52 15.93
N ASP A 316 -48.99 16.41 17.21
CA ASP A 316 -48.01 16.36 18.30
C ASP A 316 -47.15 15.08 18.21
N ASN A 317 -47.76 13.94 17.86
CA ASN A 317 -47.03 12.70 17.60
C ASN A 317 -46.15 12.78 16.35
N ALA A 318 -46.58 13.51 15.32
CA ALA A 318 -45.80 13.74 14.12
C ALA A 318 -44.53 14.56 14.44
N ILE A 319 -44.67 15.65 15.20
CA ILE A 319 -43.54 16.49 15.64
C ILE A 319 -42.54 15.66 16.46
N ASP A 320 -43.01 14.88 17.42
CA ASP A 320 -42.16 14.00 18.24
C ASP A 320 -41.47 12.89 17.40
N ALA A 321 -42.13 12.38 16.36
CA ALA A 321 -41.52 11.42 15.44
C ALA A 321 -40.48 12.08 14.52
N ASP A 322 -40.73 13.30 14.03
CA ASP A 322 -39.80 14.08 13.21
C ASP A 322 -38.50 14.35 13.98
N ASP A 323 -38.60 14.89 15.20
CA ASP A 323 -37.45 15.19 16.06
C ASP A 323 -36.55 13.96 16.28
N LYS A 324 -37.16 12.80 16.56
CA LYS A 324 -36.40 11.56 16.77
C LYS A 324 -35.76 11.03 15.50
N LEU A 325 -36.49 11.02 14.38
CA LEU A 325 -35.96 10.52 13.11
C LEU A 325 -34.84 11.42 12.61
N ARG A 326 -34.98 12.74 12.74
CA ARG A 326 -33.92 13.69 12.39
C ARG A 326 -32.67 13.47 13.24
N ASN A 327 -32.82 13.38 14.56
CA ASN A 327 -31.69 13.08 15.45
C ASN A 327 -31.02 11.75 15.10
N TYR A 328 -31.78 10.70 14.75
CA TYR A 328 -31.19 9.43 14.27
C TYR A 328 -30.36 9.61 13.00
N ILE A 329 -30.89 10.31 11.99
CA ILE A 329 -30.20 10.57 10.71
C ILE A 329 -28.94 11.41 10.91
N GLU A 330 -28.99 12.44 11.77
CA GLU A 330 -27.82 13.25 12.14
C GLU A 330 -26.72 12.42 12.82
N LYS A 331 -27.11 11.52 13.73
CA LYS A 331 -26.17 10.60 14.40
C LYS A 331 -25.57 9.62 13.41
N TYR A 332 -26.35 9.12 12.46
CA TYR A 332 -25.85 8.27 11.39
C TYR A 332 -24.82 9.00 10.51
N GLY A 333 -25.09 10.26 10.14
CA GLY A 333 -24.13 11.08 9.39
C GLY A 333 -22.81 11.29 10.13
N SER A 334 -22.90 11.54 11.43
CA SER A 334 -21.72 11.65 12.30
C SER A 334 -20.93 10.34 12.35
N PHE A 335 -21.61 9.20 12.46
CA PHE A 335 -21.01 7.87 12.41
C PHE A 335 -20.31 7.61 11.07
N LEU A 336 -20.99 7.82 9.94
CA LEU A 336 -20.43 7.61 8.61
C LEU A 336 -19.19 8.48 8.36
N LYS A 337 -19.22 9.74 8.79
CA LYS A 337 -18.05 10.63 8.72
C LYS A 337 -16.87 10.06 9.52
N GLN A 338 -17.10 9.55 10.72
CA GLN A 338 -16.05 8.97 11.56
C GLN A 338 -15.49 7.68 10.97
N GLU A 339 -16.32 6.81 10.40
CA GLU A 339 -15.88 5.62 9.65
C GLU A 339 -14.96 6.03 8.49
N ILE A 340 -15.36 7.00 7.67
CA ILE A 340 -14.54 7.52 6.56
C ILE A 340 -13.18 8.00 7.07
N ILE A 341 -13.15 8.83 8.12
CA ILE A 341 -11.90 9.36 8.70
C ILE A 341 -11.01 8.24 9.25
N THR A 342 -11.62 7.25 9.89
CA THR A 342 -10.92 6.12 10.50
C THR A 342 -10.25 5.26 9.44
N LYS A 343 -11.00 4.85 8.40
CA LYS A 343 -10.47 4.09 7.26
C LYS A 343 -9.38 4.87 6.53
N PHE A 344 -9.60 6.16 6.27
CA PHE A 344 -8.60 7.05 5.68
C PHE A 344 -7.32 7.14 6.52
N THR A 345 -7.46 7.24 7.84
CA THR A 345 -6.31 7.30 8.76
C THR A 345 -5.52 6.01 8.75
N TYR A 346 -6.19 4.85 8.73
CA TYR A 346 -5.51 3.56 8.64
C TYR A 346 -4.67 3.45 7.36
N ILE A 347 -5.23 3.82 6.20
CA ILE A 347 -4.47 3.80 4.92
C ILE A 347 -3.21 4.66 5.02
N ARG A 348 -3.30 5.84 5.68
CA ARG A 348 -2.18 6.76 5.85
C ARG A 348 -1.08 6.24 6.78
N THR A 349 -1.40 5.40 7.76
CA THR A 349 -0.45 4.94 8.80
C THR A 349 0.20 3.58 8.50
N ILE A 350 -0.31 2.83 7.52
CA ILE A 350 0.05 1.42 7.29
C ILE A 350 1.50 1.21 6.82
N CYS A 351 2.17 2.20 6.23
CA CYS A 351 3.55 2.03 5.74
C CYS A 351 4.60 1.73 6.82
N ASN A 352 4.23 1.73 8.11
CA ASN A 352 5.13 1.40 9.21
C ASN A 352 4.91 0.00 9.82
N GLU A 353 3.92 -0.78 9.38
CA GLU A 353 3.63 -2.12 9.92
C GLU A 353 3.81 -3.19 8.83
N GLU A 354 4.81 -4.07 8.98
CA GLU A 354 5.28 -5.06 7.98
C GLU A 354 4.23 -6.09 7.49
N ASN A 355 2.96 -6.02 7.88
CA ASN A 355 1.96 -7.06 7.57
C ASN A 355 0.52 -6.55 7.30
N ARG A 356 0.30 -5.27 7.00
CA ARG A 356 -1.04 -4.78 6.63
C ARG A 356 -1.08 -4.26 5.21
N ASP A 357 -2.03 -4.76 4.43
CA ASP A 357 -2.29 -4.29 3.07
C ASP A 357 -3.15 -2.99 3.12
N PRO A 358 -2.62 -1.83 2.67
CA PRO A 358 -3.39 -0.58 2.63
C PRO A 358 -4.61 -0.66 1.70
N PHE A 359 -4.66 -1.60 0.76
CA PHE A 359 -5.81 -1.82 -0.11
C PHE A 359 -7.02 -2.40 0.62
N PHE A 360 -6.82 -3.07 1.77
CA PHE A 360 -7.93 -3.63 2.57
C PHE A 360 -8.94 -2.55 2.98
N TYR A 361 -8.45 -1.39 3.43
CA TYR A 361 -9.32 -0.29 3.86
C TYR A 361 -9.75 0.63 2.71
N SER A 362 -9.11 0.54 1.54
CA SER A 362 -9.43 1.36 0.37
C SER A 362 -10.83 1.08 -0.17
N GLN A 363 -11.21 -0.20 -0.24
CA GLN A 363 -12.53 -0.61 -0.73
C GLN A 363 -13.65 -0.19 0.24
N ASP A 364 -13.44 -0.38 1.54
CA ASP A 364 -14.36 0.10 2.60
C ASP A 364 -14.54 1.62 2.54
N LEU A 365 -13.44 2.35 2.34
CA LEU A 365 -13.46 3.80 2.19
C LEU A 365 -14.28 4.22 0.97
N ASP A 366 -14.06 3.60 -0.20
CA ASP A 366 -14.85 3.90 -1.40
C ASP A 366 -16.34 3.64 -1.15
N MET A 367 -16.69 2.51 -0.55
CA MET A 367 -18.08 2.20 -0.20
C MET A 367 -18.74 3.27 0.67
N CYS A 368 -18.05 3.75 1.71
CA CYS A 368 -18.56 4.80 2.59
C CYS A 368 -18.70 6.15 1.86
N LEU A 369 -17.74 6.48 0.98
CA LEU A 369 -17.80 7.70 0.16
C LEU A 369 -18.94 7.64 -0.86
N GLN A 370 -19.16 6.50 -1.51
CA GLN A 370 -20.30 6.30 -2.42
C GLN A 370 -21.63 6.38 -1.69
N GLU A 371 -21.72 5.84 -0.48
CA GLU A 371 -22.92 5.94 0.36
C GLU A 371 -23.26 7.41 0.64
N LEU A 372 -22.28 8.21 1.07
CA LEU A 372 -22.47 9.64 1.32
C LEU A 372 -22.90 10.40 0.04
N LEU A 373 -22.35 10.05 -1.12
CA LEU A 373 -22.76 10.64 -2.40
C LEU A 373 -24.19 10.24 -2.79
N SER A 374 -24.62 9.03 -2.45
CA SER A 374 -25.94 8.51 -2.80
C SER A 374 -27.07 9.29 -2.13
N PHE A 375 -26.82 9.86 -0.94
CA PHE A 375 -27.80 10.66 -0.21
C PHE A 375 -28.26 11.91 -0.97
N ARG A 376 -27.50 12.40 -1.95
CA ARG A 376 -27.92 13.52 -2.80
C ARG A 376 -29.24 13.26 -3.54
N ARG A 377 -29.60 12.00 -3.75
CA ARG A 377 -30.88 11.59 -4.36
C ARG A 377 -32.08 11.75 -3.42
N PHE A 378 -31.85 11.95 -2.12
CA PHE A 378 -32.85 11.95 -1.07
C PHE A 378 -32.77 13.28 -0.30
N SER A 379 -33.46 14.31 -0.79
CA SER A 379 -33.29 15.70 -0.35
C SER A 379 -33.45 15.93 1.15
N HIS A 380 -34.45 15.29 1.77
CA HIS A 380 -34.73 15.50 3.20
C HIS A 380 -33.66 14.84 4.09
N VAL A 381 -33.18 13.65 3.69
CA VAL A 381 -32.06 12.98 4.39
C VAL A 381 -30.77 13.77 4.20
N PHE A 382 -30.51 14.25 2.99
CA PHE A 382 -29.33 15.03 2.66
C PHE A 382 -29.22 16.33 3.48
N GLU A 383 -30.35 17.06 3.59
CA GLU A 383 -30.45 18.27 4.40
C GLU A 383 -30.31 17.96 5.89
N CYS A 384 -31.05 16.97 6.39
CA CYS A 384 -31.03 16.58 7.80
C CYS A 384 -29.63 16.14 8.26
N MET A 385 -28.91 15.38 7.44
CA MET A 385 -27.56 14.91 7.76
C MET A 385 -26.49 16.01 7.63
N ASN A 386 -26.84 17.16 7.05
CA ASN A 386 -25.90 18.21 6.67
C ASN A 386 -24.75 17.67 5.80
N CYS A 387 -25.12 16.91 4.76
CA CYS A 387 -24.15 16.25 3.89
C CYS A 387 -23.17 17.22 3.22
N ASP A 388 -23.59 18.45 2.90
CA ASP A 388 -22.71 19.45 2.31
C ASP A 388 -21.57 19.84 3.24
N GLU A 389 -21.85 20.04 4.53
CA GLU A 389 -20.82 20.36 5.51
C GLU A 389 -19.87 19.18 5.75
N ILE A 390 -20.40 17.96 5.85
CA ILE A 390 -19.59 16.73 5.97
C ILE A 390 -18.65 16.62 4.77
N ARG A 391 -19.16 16.77 3.55
CA ARG A 391 -18.38 16.69 2.31
C ARG A 391 -17.32 17.78 2.24
N ARG A 392 -17.65 19.01 2.62
CA ARG A 392 -16.72 20.14 2.65
C ARG A 392 -15.54 19.86 3.59
N GLN A 393 -15.83 19.38 4.80
CA GLN A 393 -14.80 19.03 5.79
C GLN A 393 -13.92 17.88 5.32
N LEU A 394 -14.51 16.80 4.78
CA LEU A 394 -13.75 15.66 4.24
C LEU A 394 -12.85 16.08 3.07
N ASN A 395 -13.39 16.86 2.12
CA ASN A 395 -12.60 17.39 1.00
C ASN A 395 -11.41 18.23 1.47
N GLN A 396 -11.61 19.06 2.50
CA GLN A 396 -10.52 19.84 3.08
C GLN A 396 -9.43 18.93 3.67
N THR A 397 -9.82 17.90 4.43
CA THR A 397 -8.89 16.92 5.00
C THR A 397 -8.12 16.14 3.93
N PHE A 398 -8.81 15.66 2.89
CA PHE A 398 -8.18 14.91 1.80
C PHE A 398 -7.21 15.77 0.99
N LEU A 399 -7.59 17.02 0.70
CA LEU A 399 -6.77 17.94 -0.06
C LEU A 399 -5.51 18.38 0.71
N GLU A 400 -5.62 18.61 2.01
CA GLU A 400 -4.47 18.91 2.87
C GLU A 400 -3.48 17.74 2.88
N PHE A 401 -3.99 16.50 3.04
CA PHE A 401 -3.13 15.32 2.98
C PHE A 401 -2.50 15.12 1.60
N TYR A 402 -3.26 15.28 0.52
CA TYR A 402 -2.75 15.22 -0.85
C TYR A 402 -1.57 16.18 -1.07
N ARG A 403 -1.70 17.43 -0.62
CA ARG A 403 -0.63 18.44 -0.75
C ARG A 403 0.63 18.04 0.03
N ASN A 404 0.47 17.53 1.24
CA ASN A 404 1.57 17.06 2.05
C ASN A 404 2.25 15.84 1.40
N LEU A 405 1.46 14.84 0.98
CA LEU A 405 1.92 13.65 0.29
C LEU A 405 2.69 14.01 -0.99
N SER A 406 2.13 14.87 -1.83
CA SER A 406 2.77 15.33 -3.07
C SER A 406 4.09 16.04 -2.79
N THR A 407 4.16 16.86 -1.73
CA THR A 407 5.39 17.57 -1.34
C THR A 407 6.46 16.60 -0.85
N GLU A 408 6.10 15.61 -0.03
CA GLU A 408 7.04 14.60 0.46
C GLU A 408 7.53 13.69 -0.68
N MET A 409 6.64 13.25 -1.57
CA MET A 409 7.02 12.46 -2.74
C MET A 409 7.99 13.23 -3.65
N GLU A 410 7.76 14.53 -3.88
CA GLU A 410 8.68 15.36 -4.65
C GLU A 410 10.05 15.48 -3.96
N LYS A 411 10.08 15.68 -2.64
CA LYS A 411 11.33 15.70 -1.85
C LYS A 411 12.08 14.38 -1.95
N TYR A 412 11.41 13.24 -1.79
CA TYR A 412 12.03 11.92 -1.88
C TYR A 412 12.53 11.62 -3.29
N ASN A 413 11.81 12.05 -4.31
CA ASN A 413 12.24 11.94 -5.70
C ASN A 413 13.53 12.75 -5.95
N ILE A 414 13.57 14.02 -5.53
CA ILE A 414 14.76 14.88 -5.67
C ILE A 414 15.95 14.31 -4.88
N ALA A 415 15.70 13.82 -3.67
CA ALA A 415 16.73 13.24 -2.80
C ALA A 415 17.13 11.79 -3.17
N ARG A 416 16.54 11.21 -4.24
CA ARG A 416 16.75 9.82 -4.68
C ARG A 416 16.50 8.77 -3.59
N ARG A 417 15.53 9.03 -2.71
CA ARG A 417 15.07 8.12 -1.65
C ARG A 417 13.95 7.22 -2.17
N LEU A 418 14.32 6.21 -2.93
CA LEU A 418 13.38 5.39 -3.72
C LEU A 418 12.45 4.53 -2.84
N ARG A 419 12.91 4.07 -1.68
CA ARG A 419 12.10 3.26 -0.76
C ARG A 419 10.94 4.06 -0.21
N GLU A 420 11.23 5.22 0.39
CA GLU A 420 10.20 6.10 0.93
C GLU A 420 9.26 6.59 -0.18
N LEU A 421 9.79 6.87 -1.38
CA LEU A 421 8.97 7.22 -2.54
C LEU A 421 8.00 6.07 -2.93
N ARG A 422 8.45 4.82 -2.88
CA ARG A 422 7.62 3.63 -3.14
C ARG A 422 6.49 3.51 -2.11
N ASP A 423 6.80 3.63 -0.83
CA ASP A 423 5.80 3.53 0.24
C ASP A 423 4.70 4.59 0.08
N HIS A 424 5.09 5.83 -0.21
CA HIS A 424 4.14 6.92 -0.46
C HIS A 424 3.37 6.72 -1.78
N THR A 425 3.98 6.08 -2.79
CA THR A 425 3.29 5.70 -4.04
C THR A 425 2.20 4.66 -3.79
N ILE A 426 2.43 3.69 -2.88
CA ILE A 426 1.42 2.70 -2.48
C ILE A 426 0.25 3.39 -1.76
N ILE A 427 0.53 4.33 -0.84
CA ILE A 427 -0.52 5.14 -0.20
C ILE A 427 -1.33 5.90 -1.26
N ALA A 428 -0.66 6.57 -2.20
CA ALA A 428 -1.34 7.30 -3.27
C ALA A 428 -2.24 6.37 -4.09
N GLN A 429 -1.78 5.16 -4.40
CA GLN A 429 -2.57 4.15 -5.11
C GLN A 429 -3.82 3.73 -4.33
N ALA A 430 -3.69 3.47 -3.03
CA ALA A 430 -4.80 3.08 -2.17
C ALA A 430 -5.86 4.19 -2.00
N LEU A 431 -5.49 5.45 -2.21
CA LEU A 431 -6.37 6.61 -2.06
C LEU A 431 -6.98 7.12 -3.38
N ILE A 432 -6.76 6.43 -4.51
CA ILE A 432 -7.36 6.79 -5.81
C ILE A 432 -8.89 6.88 -5.76
N CYS A 433 -9.55 6.09 -4.89
CA CYS A 433 -11.01 6.16 -4.73
C CYS A 433 -11.53 7.55 -4.33
N ILE A 434 -10.70 8.35 -3.64
CA ILE A 434 -11.05 9.71 -3.21
C ILE A 434 -11.17 10.66 -4.41
N ASP A 435 -10.44 10.42 -5.50
CA ASP A 435 -10.43 11.32 -6.66
C ASP A 435 -11.83 11.52 -7.24
N ARG A 436 -12.64 10.45 -7.26
CA ARG A 436 -14.02 10.51 -7.74
C ARG A 436 -14.92 11.34 -6.81
N PHE A 437 -14.72 11.20 -5.50
CA PHE A 437 -15.48 11.91 -4.48
C PHE A 437 -15.15 13.41 -4.46
N SER A 438 -13.87 13.75 -4.62
CA SER A 438 -13.30 15.10 -4.54
C SER A 438 -12.92 15.66 -5.92
N ALA A 439 -13.54 15.20 -7.01
CA ALA A 439 -13.17 15.57 -8.38
C ALA A 439 -13.12 17.09 -8.62
N ALA A 440 -14.07 17.84 -8.03
CA ALA A 440 -14.11 19.30 -8.12
C ALA A 440 -13.00 20.01 -7.32
N SER A 441 -12.40 19.34 -6.34
CA SER A 441 -11.33 19.90 -5.51
C SER A 441 -9.93 19.68 -6.09
N PHE A 442 -9.74 18.58 -6.82
CA PHE A 442 -8.44 18.20 -7.39
C PHE A 442 -8.19 18.74 -8.81
N ASN A 443 -9.20 19.24 -9.53
CA ASN A 443 -9.06 19.75 -10.91
C ASN A 443 -8.36 18.77 -11.88
N GLY A 444 -8.52 17.45 -11.65
CA GLY A 444 -7.86 16.40 -12.45
C GLY A 444 -6.44 16.03 -12.00
N ASP A 445 -5.89 16.71 -10.98
CA ASP A 445 -4.60 16.38 -10.37
C ASP A 445 -4.81 15.79 -8.96
N GLY A 446 -5.33 14.56 -8.91
CA GLY A 446 -5.64 13.81 -7.69
C GLY A 446 -4.59 12.74 -7.36
N PHE A 447 -4.93 11.82 -6.47
CA PHE A 447 -4.03 10.72 -6.09
C PHE A 447 -3.65 9.82 -7.27
N GLY A 448 -4.54 9.64 -8.25
CA GLY A 448 -4.26 8.86 -9.46
C GLY A 448 -3.20 9.48 -10.38
N SER A 449 -3.18 10.81 -10.53
CA SER A 449 -2.13 11.49 -11.30
C SER A 449 -0.80 11.44 -10.55
N LEU A 450 -0.83 11.62 -9.23
CA LEU A 450 0.33 11.54 -8.34
C LEU A 450 0.98 10.15 -8.40
N TYR A 451 0.17 9.10 -8.23
CA TYR A 451 0.60 7.71 -8.39
C TYR A 451 1.24 7.48 -9.76
N SER A 452 0.53 7.88 -10.84
CA SER A 452 1.01 7.65 -12.20
C SER A 452 2.33 8.35 -12.51
N ARG A 453 2.54 9.56 -11.95
CA ARG A 453 3.79 10.31 -12.10
C ARG A 453 4.95 9.59 -11.45
N TYR A 454 4.87 9.31 -10.15
CA TYR A 454 6.01 8.74 -9.42
C TYR A 454 6.20 7.24 -9.67
N HIS A 455 5.15 6.49 -9.98
CA HIS A 455 5.29 5.12 -10.45
C HIS A 455 6.07 5.06 -11.78
N ARG A 456 5.88 6.04 -12.67
CA ARG A 456 6.67 6.15 -13.91
C ARG A 456 8.13 6.45 -13.62
N GLU A 457 8.43 7.37 -12.70
CA GLU A 457 9.81 7.69 -12.28
C GLU A 457 10.49 6.47 -11.64
N LEU A 458 9.82 5.79 -10.70
CA LEU A 458 10.32 4.55 -10.08
C LEU A 458 10.57 3.46 -11.13
N SER A 459 9.65 3.30 -12.09
CA SER A 459 9.82 2.34 -13.19
C SER A 459 10.97 2.70 -14.12
N LYS A 460 11.22 3.99 -14.35
CA LYS A 460 12.33 4.46 -15.18
C LYS A 460 13.67 4.20 -14.49
N GLU A 461 13.82 4.60 -13.23
CA GLU A 461 15.03 4.33 -12.44
C GLU A 461 15.33 2.83 -12.36
N THR A 462 14.31 2.01 -12.17
CA THR A 462 14.45 0.55 -12.17
C THR A 462 14.97 0.03 -13.52
N LYS A 463 14.44 0.54 -14.64
CA LYS A 463 14.89 0.17 -15.99
C LYS A 463 16.33 0.63 -16.27
N ASP A 464 16.70 1.81 -15.80
CA ASP A 464 18.05 2.34 -15.96
C ASP A 464 19.06 1.54 -15.13
N ALA A 465 18.71 1.17 -13.89
CA ALA A 465 19.50 0.26 -13.05
C ALA A 465 19.64 -1.13 -13.70
N TYR A 466 18.54 -1.68 -14.23
CA TYR A 466 18.55 -2.94 -14.97
C TYR A 466 19.47 -2.91 -16.19
N ARG A 467 19.36 -1.86 -17.01
CA ARG A 467 20.22 -1.67 -18.18
C ARG A 467 21.69 -1.59 -17.80
N THR A 468 21.99 -0.92 -16.68
CA THR A 468 23.36 -0.84 -16.14
C THR A 468 23.91 -2.22 -15.77
N VAL A 469 23.10 -3.09 -15.15
CA VAL A 469 23.49 -4.48 -14.86
C VAL A 469 23.79 -5.26 -16.14
N LEU A 470 22.92 -5.17 -17.15
CA LEU A 470 23.13 -5.86 -18.43
C LEU A 470 24.39 -5.35 -19.16
N ASP A 471 24.63 -4.04 -19.15
CA ASP A 471 25.81 -3.44 -19.77
C ASP A 471 27.10 -3.97 -19.09
N PHE A 472 27.11 -4.09 -17.76
CA PHE A 472 28.23 -4.72 -17.03
C PHE A 472 28.42 -6.20 -17.39
N ILE A 473 27.33 -6.99 -17.49
CA ILE A 473 27.39 -8.40 -17.89
C ILE A 473 27.95 -8.56 -19.31
N SER A 474 27.48 -7.72 -20.25
CA SER A 474 27.94 -7.73 -21.65
C SER A 474 29.43 -7.38 -21.75
N ASN A 475 29.91 -6.45 -20.91
CA ASN A 475 31.31 -6.07 -20.84
C ASN A 475 32.18 -7.03 -20.00
N LYS A 476 31.60 -8.11 -19.48
CA LYS A 476 32.26 -9.08 -18.59
C LYS A 476 32.84 -8.44 -17.31
N ASP A 477 32.25 -7.33 -16.85
CA ASP A 477 32.58 -6.66 -15.60
C ASP A 477 31.70 -7.20 -14.47
N PHE A 478 32.10 -8.33 -13.91
CA PHE A 478 31.35 -8.99 -12.85
C PHE A 478 31.46 -8.27 -11.50
N GLU A 479 32.48 -7.43 -11.30
CA GLU A 479 32.56 -6.58 -10.10
C GLU A 479 31.49 -5.49 -10.16
N GLY A 480 31.41 -4.77 -11.29
CA GLY A 480 30.36 -3.79 -11.57
C GLY A 480 28.96 -4.40 -11.53
N THR A 481 28.80 -5.60 -12.09
CA THR A 481 27.54 -6.37 -12.04
C THR A 481 27.11 -6.63 -10.59
N ALA A 482 28.00 -7.14 -9.74
CA ALA A 482 27.68 -7.45 -8.34
C ALA A 482 27.33 -6.18 -7.54
N LYS A 483 28.03 -5.06 -7.80
CA LYS A 483 27.74 -3.78 -7.17
C LYS A 483 26.38 -3.22 -7.61
N ALA A 484 26.09 -3.20 -8.91
CA ALA A 484 24.81 -2.73 -9.42
C ALA A 484 23.64 -3.61 -8.93
N LEU A 485 23.80 -4.93 -8.88
CA LEU A 485 22.84 -5.85 -8.25
C LEU A 485 22.68 -5.61 -6.74
N SER A 486 23.68 -5.00 -6.09
CA SER A 486 23.60 -4.63 -4.68
C SER A 486 22.80 -3.35 -4.44
N GLU A 487 22.84 -2.43 -5.40
CA GLU A 487 22.13 -1.15 -5.38
C GLU A 487 20.65 -1.29 -5.75
N ILE A 488 20.29 -2.34 -6.47
CA ILE A 488 18.91 -2.78 -6.66
C ILE A 488 18.43 -3.39 -5.32
N GLU A 489 17.67 -2.61 -4.51
CA GLU A 489 17.01 -3.10 -3.29
C GLU A 489 16.16 -4.36 -3.59
N GLU A 490 15.78 -5.17 -2.59
CA GLU A 490 15.33 -6.56 -2.79
C GLU A 490 14.06 -6.77 -3.67
N GLU A 491 13.36 -5.73 -4.12
CA GLU A 491 12.29 -5.88 -5.12
C GLU A 491 12.05 -4.62 -5.98
N PRO A 492 12.65 -4.50 -7.17
CA PRO A 492 11.98 -3.73 -8.22
C PRO A 492 12.05 -4.40 -9.60
N LEU A 493 12.81 -5.48 -9.76
CA LEU A 493 12.96 -6.12 -11.05
C LEU A 493 11.68 -6.92 -11.37
N ASN A 494 11.02 -6.54 -12.46
CA ASN A 494 9.99 -7.37 -13.07
C ASN A 494 10.56 -8.79 -13.26
N PRO A 495 9.80 -9.87 -12.99
CA PRO A 495 10.24 -11.24 -13.23
C PRO A 495 10.89 -11.47 -14.60
N LYS A 496 10.46 -10.74 -15.63
CA LYS A 496 11.06 -10.77 -16.97
C LYS A 496 12.49 -10.23 -16.99
N ASP A 497 12.72 -9.08 -16.36
CA ASP A 497 14.02 -8.43 -16.31
C ASP A 497 15.00 -9.29 -15.50
N MET A 498 14.56 -9.81 -14.35
CA MET A 498 15.35 -10.74 -13.54
C MET A 498 15.70 -12.03 -14.32
N ALA A 499 14.75 -12.60 -15.07
CA ALA A 499 15.00 -13.78 -15.90
C ALA A 499 16.05 -13.49 -16.98
N GLN A 500 16.02 -12.31 -17.58
CA GLN A 500 17.00 -11.90 -18.59
C GLN A 500 18.39 -11.65 -17.97
N ILE A 501 18.50 -11.01 -16.81
CA ILE A 501 19.79 -10.91 -16.07
C ILE A 501 20.37 -12.30 -15.83
N LYS A 502 19.55 -13.24 -15.31
CA LYS A 502 19.99 -14.61 -15.06
C LYS A 502 20.50 -15.27 -16.34
N HIS A 503 19.75 -15.15 -17.42
CA HIS A 503 20.10 -15.72 -18.72
C HIS A 503 21.40 -15.15 -19.29
N ASP A 504 21.55 -13.83 -19.31
CA ASP A 504 22.72 -13.16 -19.89
C ASP A 504 23.96 -13.37 -19.02
N LEU A 505 23.81 -13.37 -17.69
CA LEU A 505 24.88 -13.67 -16.76
C LEU A 505 25.39 -15.10 -16.97
N GLN A 506 24.49 -16.08 -17.03
CA GLN A 506 24.82 -17.48 -17.30
C GLN A 506 25.48 -17.65 -18.68
N THR A 507 24.93 -17.01 -19.70
CA THR A 507 25.45 -17.10 -21.08
C THR A 507 26.83 -16.47 -21.19
N SER A 508 27.03 -15.28 -20.61
CA SER A 508 28.30 -14.56 -20.60
C SER A 508 29.38 -15.34 -19.87
N LEU A 509 29.08 -15.88 -18.67
CA LEU A 509 30.03 -16.70 -17.90
C LEU A 509 30.37 -18.03 -18.57
N ASN A 510 29.37 -18.77 -19.05
CA ASN A 510 29.60 -20.04 -19.75
C ASN A 510 30.40 -19.82 -21.04
N LYS A 511 30.12 -18.74 -21.78
CA LYS A 511 30.92 -18.35 -22.95
C LYS A 511 32.35 -17.99 -22.55
N LEU A 512 32.55 -17.17 -21.52
CA LEU A 512 33.88 -16.78 -21.05
C LEU A 512 34.72 -17.98 -20.61
N MET A 513 34.13 -18.92 -19.85
CA MET A 513 34.78 -20.16 -19.45
C MET A 513 35.15 -21.01 -20.68
N LYS A 514 34.24 -21.15 -21.64
CA LYS A 514 34.47 -21.93 -22.87
C LYS A 514 35.56 -21.29 -23.75
N ASP A 515 35.50 -19.98 -23.96
CA ASP A 515 36.48 -19.22 -24.74
C ASP A 515 37.87 -19.37 -24.12
N THR A 516 37.98 -19.25 -22.78
CA THR A 516 39.25 -19.47 -22.07
C THR A 516 39.81 -20.87 -22.29
N LYS A 517 38.99 -21.92 -22.15
CA LYS A 517 39.40 -23.31 -22.43
C LYS A 517 39.82 -23.48 -23.89
N SER A 518 39.15 -22.81 -24.82
CA SER A 518 39.50 -22.85 -26.25
C SER A 518 40.85 -22.20 -26.54
N ILE A 519 41.15 -21.06 -25.91
CA ILE A 519 42.47 -20.40 -26.03
C ILE A 519 43.56 -21.30 -25.47
N ILE A 520 43.32 -21.91 -24.29
CA ILE A 520 44.25 -22.88 -23.71
C ILE A 520 44.51 -24.05 -24.68
N ASN A 521 43.46 -24.66 -25.23
CA ASN A 521 43.61 -25.75 -26.20
C ASN A 521 44.35 -25.32 -27.48
N TRP A 522 44.18 -24.08 -27.93
CA TRP A 522 44.90 -23.56 -29.10
C TRP A 522 46.42 -23.46 -28.86
N LEU A 523 46.83 -23.26 -27.59
CA LEU A 523 48.24 -23.25 -27.18
C LEU A 523 48.88 -24.64 -27.11
N ASP A 524 48.12 -25.73 -27.22
CA ASP A 524 48.68 -27.08 -27.16
C ASP A 524 49.70 -27.32 -28.29
N GLY A 525 50.91 -27.73 -27.89
CA GLY A 525 52.05 -27.95 -28.79
C GLY A 525 52.63 -26.68 -29.44
N LYS A 526 52.24 -25.48 -28.96
CA LYS A 526 52.74 -24.20 -29.50
C LYS A 526 53.09 -23.18 -28.43
N ILE A 527 52.89 -23.50 -27.15
CA ILE A 527 52.95 -22.54 -26.03
C ILE A 527 54.29 -21.79 -25.95
N GLU A 528 55.39 -22.39 -26.39
CA GLU A 528 56.73 -21.84 -26.44
C GLU A 528 56.99 -20.86 -27.60
N ARG A 529 55.97 -20.48 -28.38
CA ARG A 529 56.08 -19.44 -29.43
C ARG A 529 55.90 -18.04 -28.86
N GLN A 530 56.71 -17.09 -29.33
CA GLN A 530 56.72 -15.72 -28.84
C GLN A 530 55.40 -14.97 -29.09
N ASP A 531 54.71 -15.29 -30.19
CA ASP A 531 53.49 -14.61 -30.64
C ASP A 531 52.28 -14.86 -29.72
N ASN A 532 52.33 -15.91 -28.89
CA ASN A 532 51.25 -16.31 -28.00
C ASN A 532 51.11 -15.44 -26.74
N ARG A 533 51.87 -14.34 -26.65
CA ARG A 533 51.86 -13.47 -25.46
C ARG A 533 50.47 -12.91 -25.16
N ASN A 534 49.74 -12.52 -26.21
CA ASN A 534 48.41 -11.95 -26.07
C ASN A 534 47.42 -13.00 -25.56
N ASP A 535 47.50 -14.24 -26.07
CA ASP A 535 46.65 -15.35 -25.64
C ASP A 535 46.85 -15.69 -24.16
N VAL A 536 48.10 -15.71 -23.68
CA VAL A 536 48.42 -15.95 -22.26
C VAL A 536 47.90 -14.83 -21.36
N THR A 537 48.00 -13.58 -21.82
CA THR A 537 47.46 -12.42 -21.10
C THR A 537 45.94 -12.49 -21.03
N GLU A 538 45.28 -12.84 -22.14
CA GLU A 538 43.82 -13.00 -22.21
C GLU A 538 43.31 -14.14 -21.31
N ILE A 539 44.02 -15.29 -21.28
CA ILE A 539 43.70 -16.39 -20.35
C ILE A 539 43.69 -15.88 -18.91
N LYS A 540 44.75 -15.17 -18.51
CA LYS A 540 44.86 -14.62 -17.15
C LYS A 540 43.70 -13.69 -16.82
N GLU A 541 43.43 -12.71 -17.68
CA GLU A 541 42.34 -11.75 -17.49
C GLU A 541 40.97 -12.43 -17.39
N ASN A 542 40.74 -13.47 -18.19
CA ASN A 542 39.48 -14.20 -18.16
C ASN A 542 39.35 -15.03 -16.86
N ILE A 543 40.41 -15.69 -16.40
CA ILE A 543 40.38 -16.42 -15.12
C ILE A 543 40.09 -15.46 -13.96
N ASP A 544 40.70 -14.27 -13.95
CA ASP A 544 40.44 -13.25 -12.93
C ASP A 544 38.97 -12.80 -12.90
N LYS A 545 38.40 -12.51 -14.07
CA LYS A 545 36.97 -12.15 -14.20
C LYS A 545 36.06 -13.27 -13.69
N ILE A 546 36.37 -14.53 -14.01
CA ILE A 546 35.60 -15.70 -13.58
C ILE A 546 35.70 -15.90 -12.05
N ARG A 547 36.89 -15.72 -11.47
CA ARG A 547 37.09 -15.77 -10.01
C ARG A 547 36.32 -14.67 -9.28
N ILE A 548 36.28 -13.46 -9.82
CA ILE A 548 35.46 -12.37 -9.27
C ILE A 548 34.00 -12.80 -9.24
N ALA A 549 33.47 -13.33 -10.35
CA ALA A 549 32.08 -13.80 -10.41
C ALA A 549 31.78 -14.90 -9.37
N TYR A 550 32.67 -15.88 -9.22
CA TYR A 550 32.52 -16.96 -8.24
C TYR A 550 32.50 -16.46 -6.79
N ASN A 551 33.30 -15.44 -6.47
CA ASN A 551 33.43 -14.93 -5.11
C ASN A 551 32.30 -13.97 -4.69
N LYS A 552 31.42 -13.55 -5.60
CA LYS A 552 30.32 -12.63 -5.31
C LYS A 552 29.01 -13.38 -5.08
N HIS A 553 28.50 -13.33 -3.84
CA HIS A 553 27.30 -14.07 -3.44
C HIS A 553 26.06 -13.74 -4.30
N LYS A 554 25.78 -12.45 -4.54
CA LYS A 554 24.64 -12.03 -5.38
C LYS A 554 24.73 -12.54 -6.82
N ILE A 555 25.93 -12.77 -7.35
CA ILE A 555 26.11 -13.37 -8.67
C ILE A 555 25.80 -14.86 -8.59
N THR A 556 26.40 -15.57 -7.63
CA THR A 556 26.24 -17.02 -7.52
C THR A 556 24.80 -17.45 -7.24
N GLU A 557 24.04 -16.70 -6.45
CA GLU A 557 22.60 -16.93 -6.20
C GLU A 557 21.72 -16.88 -7.46
N LEU A 558 22.14 -16.12 -8.48
CA LEU A 558 21.39 -15.95 -9.73
C LEU A 558 21.69 -17.04 -10.77
N LEU A 559 22.73 -17.85 -10.55
CA LEU A 559 23.15 -18.91 -11.46
C LEU A 559 22.37 -20.20 -11.23
N ASP A 560 22.21 -20.99 -12.29
CA ASP A 560 21.68 -22.34 -12.17
C ASP A 560 22.73 -23.29 -11.55
N SER A 561 22.28 -24.43 -11.04
CA SER A 561 23.15 -25.41 -10.39
C SER A 561 24.28 -25.90 -11.29
N THR A 562 24.02 -25.99 -12.61
CA THR A 562 24.99 -26.42 -13.61
C THR A 562 26.12 -25.40 -13.76
N THR A 563 25.80 -24.12 -13.95
CA THR A 563 26.80 -23.05 -14.11
C THR A 563 27.58 -22.84 -12.80
N GLN A 564 26.93 -22.95 -11.63
CA GLN A 564 27.62 -22.91 -10.34
C GLN A 564 28.65 -24.04 -10.20
N THR A 565 28.30 -25.26 -10.61
CA THR A 565 29.22 -26.41 -10.59
C THR A 565 30.39 -26.19 -11.53
N ASN A 566 30.13 -25.69 -12.75
CA ASN A 566 31.16 -25.36 -13.72
C ASN A 566 32.13 -24.30 -13.18
N LEU A 567 31.62 -23.23 -12.56
CA LEU A 567 32.44 -22.19 -11.92
C LEU A 567 33.33 -22.74 -10.81
N LYS A 568 32.76 -23.59 -9.94
CA LYS A 568 33.49 -24.21 -8.83
C LYS A 568 34.65 -25.09 -9.31
N ASN A 569 34.47 -25.81 -10.41
CA ASN A 569 35.47 -26.72 -10.96
C ASN A 569 36.42 -26.03 -11.96
N PHE A 570 36.09 -24.83 -12.43
CA PHE A 570 36.83 -24.14 -13.49
C PHE A 570 38.32 -23.96 -13.16
N ASP A 571 38.63 -23.49 -11.96
CA ASP A 571 40.01 -23.26 -11.51
C ASP A 571 40.85 -24.56 -11.55
N SER A 572 40.28 -25.69 -11.10
CA SER A 572 40.98 -26.98 -11.14
C SER A 572 41.19 -27.48 -12.57
N GLU A 573 40.16 -27.36 -13.42
CA GLU A 573 40.24 -27.81 -14.82
C GLU A 573 41.25 -26.99 -15.63
N VAL A 574 41.24 -25.67 -15.48
CA VAL A 574 42.20 -24.78 -16.16
C VAL A 574 43.62 -25.00 -15.66
N ASN A 575 43.82 -25.19 -14.35
CA ASN A 575 45.14 -25.52 -13.80
C ASN A 575 45.68 -26.84 -14.38
N GLU A 576 44.84 -27.86 -14.50
CA GLU A 576 45.22 -29.15 -15.10
C GLU A 576 45.59 -29.00 -16.58
N MET A 577 44.74 -28.34 -17.38
CA MET A 577 44.99 -28.09 -18.81
C MET A 577 46.27 -27.27 -19.06
N LEU A 578 46.45 -26.17 -18.32
CA LEU A 578 47.65 -25.35 -18.41
C LEU A 578 48.89 -26.14 -18.00
N SER A 579 48.80 -26.93 -16.93
CA SER A 579 49.90 -27.77 -16.47
C SER A 579 50.32 -28.80 -17.50
N GLU A 580 49.37 -29.46 -18.16
CA GLU A 580 49.65 -30.44 -19.22
C GLU A 580 50.37 -29.79 -20.41
N ILE A 581 49.87 -28.65 -20.87
CA ILE A 581 50.44 -27.94 -22.03
C ILE A 581 51.85 -27.41 -21.70
N ILE A 582 52.05 -26.83 -20.51
CA ILE A 582 53.37 -26.38 -20.07
C ILE A 582 54.33 -27.58 -19.96
N LEU A 583 53.88 -28.73 -19.44
CA LEU A 583 54.71 -29.94 -19.40
C LEU A 583 55.08 -30.44 -20.80
N LYS A 584 54.17 -30.36 -21.78
CA LYS A 584 54.50 -30.68 -23.19
C LYS A 584 55.53 -29.70 -23.76
N GLY A 585 55.39 -28.40 -23.49
CA GLY A 585 56.39 -27.39 -23.86
C GLY A 585 57.77 -27.68 -23.23
N LEU A 586 57.81 -28.03 -21.95
CA LEU A 586 59.04 -28.41 -21.25
C LEU A 586 59.67 -29.68 -21.85
N LYS A 587 58.87 -30.68 -22.23
CA LYS A 587 59.37 -31.87 -22.96
C LYS A 587 59.94 -31.52 -24.33
N SER A 588 59.36 -30.53 -25.03
CA SER A 588 59.94 -30.04 -26.29
C SER A 588 61.29 -29.37 -26.07
N ILE A 589 61.45 -28.60 -24.98
CA ILE A 589 62.74 -28.01 -24.60
C ILE A 589 63.77 -29.11 -24.27
N GLU A 590 63.38 -30.12 -23.50
CA GLU A 590 64.22 -31.28 -23.21
C GLU A 590 64.65 -32.01 -24.50
N ALA A 591 63.75 -32.13 -25.48
CA ALA A 591 64.09 -32.68 -26.80
C ALA A 591 65.10 -31.80 -27.56
N PHE A 592 64.94 -30.48 -27.54
CA PHE A 592 65.93 -29.55 -28.11
C PHE A 592 67.30 -29.68 -27.44
N MET A 593 67.34 -29.81 -26.11
CA MET A 593 68.59 -30.05 -25.37
C MET A 593 69.24 -31.38 -25.75
N ASN A 594 68.45 -32.44 -25.96
CA ASN A 594 68.97 -33.74 -26.39
C ASN A 594 69.43 -33.79 -27.85
N ALA A 595 68.93 -32.89 -28.69
CA ALA A 595 69.33 -32.76 -30.10
C ALA A 595 70.49 -31.77 -30.31
N ASP A 596 71.09 -31.24 -29.24
CA ASP A 596 72.10 -30.18 -29.24
C ASP A 596 71.64 -28.85 -29.87
N SER A 597 70.32 -28.62 -29.91
CA SER A 597 69.67 -27.37 -30.34
C SER A 597 69.49 -26.41 -29.15
N PHE A 598 70.61 -26.01 -28.58
CA PHE A 598 70.64 -25.31 -27.29
C PHE A 598 70.11 -23.88 -27.32
N SER A 599 70.19 -23.19 -28.46
CA SER A 599 69.62 -21.85 -28.60
C SER A 599 68.09 -21.88 -28.56
N GLU A 600 67.49 -22.87 -29.23
CA GLU A 600 66.06 -23.13 -29.24
C GLU A 600 65.58 -23.53 -27.84
N ALA A 601 66.35 -24.36 -27.13
CA ALA A 601 66.07 -24.71 -25.74
C ALA A 601 66.11 -23.48 -24.82
N GLU A 602 67.13 -22.63 -24.91
CA GLU A 602 67.25 -21.40 -24.10
C GLU A 602 66.11 -20.42 -24.40
N HIS A 603 65.77 -20.25 -25.68
CA HIS A 603 64.69 -19.37 -26.10
C HIS A 603 63.33 -19.88 -25.62
N GLY A 604 63.03 -21.16 -25.82
CA GLY A 604 61.81 -21.80 -25.33
C GLY A 604 61.70 -21.70 -23.81
N MET A 605 62.81 -21.90 -23.08
CA MET A 605 62.84 -21.79 -21.62
C MET A 605 62.56 -20.37 -21.13
N LYS A 606 63.09 -19.34 -21.81
CA LYS A 606 62.76 -17.94 -21.52
C LYS A 606 61.27 -17.65 -21.72
N ILE A 607 60.66 -18.19 -22.76
CA ILE A 607 59.22 -18.02 -23.03
C ILE A 607 58.39 -18.73 -21.97
N LEU A 608 58.66 -20.00 -21.66
CA LEU A 608 57.91 -20.74 -20.64
C LEU A 608 58.10 -20.14 -19.24
N SER A 609 59.29 -19.67 -18.89
CA SER A 609 59.52 -18.98 -17.62
C SER A 609 58.69 -17.69 -17.50
N ARG A 610 58.55 -16.94 -18.61
CA ARG A 610 57.66 -15.77 -18.66
C ARG A 610 56.20 -16.17 -18.46
N ILE A 611 55.75 -17.20 -19.18
CA ILE A 611 54.37 -17.71 -19.10
C ILE A 611 54.05 -18.19 -17.69
N GLN A 612 54.93 -18.99 -17.08
CA GLN A 612 54.81 -19.43 -15.69
C GLN A 612 54.71 -18.24 -14.73
N ARG A 613 55.52 -17.19 -14.95
CA ARG A 613 55.46 -15.96 -14.15
C ARG A 613 54.14 -15.20 -14.36
N GLU A 614 53.66 -15.05 -15.59
CA GLU A 614 52.39 -14.37 -15.89
C GLU A 614 51.20 -15.12 -15.28
N LEU A 615 51.24 -16.44 -15.30
CA LEU A 615 50.23 -17.36 -14.75
C LEU A 615 50.50 -17.77 -13.29
N THR A 616 51.35 -17.04 -12.58
CA THR A 616 51.64 -17.31 -11.15
C THR A 616 50.33 -17.25 -10.35
N GLY A 617 50.03 -18.32 -9.60
CA GLY A 617 48.80 -18.44 -8.80
C GLY A 617 47.61 -19.08 -9.53
N TYR A 618 47.75 -19.40 -10.82
CA TYR A 618 46.77 -20.17 -11.60
C TYR A 618 47.32 -21.53 -12.05
N CYS A 619 48.61 -21.61 -12.37
CA CYS A 619 49.31 -22.86 -12.62
C CYS A 619 50.21 -23.22 -11.42
N THR A 620 49.77 -24.14 -10.56
CA THR A 620 50.45 -24.50 -9.30
C THR A 620 51.02 -25.92 -9.30
N SER A 621 50.99 -26.62 -10.43
CA SER A 621 51.49 -27.99 -10.52
C SER A 621 52.95 -28.09 -10.08
N SER A 622 53.19 -28.89 -9.04
CA SER A 622 54.52 -29.20 -8.54
C SER A 622 55.39 -29.83 -9.64
N ASN A 623 54.79 -30.66 -10.50
CA ASN A 623 55.50 -31.30 -11.61
C ASN A 623 56.03 -30.28 -12.62
N VAL A 624 55.25 -29.24 -12.92
CA VAL A 624 55.68 -28.14 -13.80
C VAL A 624 56.85 -27.40 -13.17
N LEU A 625 56.74 -27.04 -11.89
CA LEU A 625 57.78 -26.31 -11.16
C LEU A 625 59.07 -27.11 -11.06
N THR A 626 58.99 -28.38 -10.69
CA THR A 626 60.13 -29.29 -10.57
C THR A 626 60.80 -29.49 -11.93
N LYS A 627 60.05 -29.84 -12.98
CA LYS A 627 60.63 -30.07 -14.32
C LYS A 627 61.20 -28.80 -14.94
N SER A 628 60.56 -27.65 -14.71
CA SER A 628 61.06 -26.32 -15.12
C SER A 628 62.41 -26.02 -14.45
N LYS A 629 62.52 -26.26 -13.14
CA LYS A 629 63.76 -26.09 -12.39
C LYS A 629 64.85 -27.05 -12.85
N GLU A 630 64.54 -28.34 -12.99
CA GLU A 630 65.48 -29.36 -13.48
C GLU A 630 66.05 -28.99 -14.86
N LEU A 631 65.20 -28.58 -15.80
CA LEU A 631 65.66 -28.17 -17.13
C LEU A 631 66.44 -26.86 -17.10
N SER A 632 66.04 -25.89 -16.26
CA SER A 632 66.80 -24.64 -16.09
C SER A 632 68.21 -24.91 -15.55
N GLU A 633 68.33 -25.75 -14.52
CA GLU A 633 69.63 -26.12 -13.94
C GLU A 633 70.48 -26.90 -14.96
N SER A 634 69.87 -27.82 -15.71
CA SER A 634 70.57 -28.55 -16.78
C SER A 634 71.03 -27.63 -17.92
N LEU A 635 70.28 -26.58 -18.22
CA LEU A 635 70.64 -25.58 -19.24
C LEU A 635 71.66 -24.56 -18.72
N ASP A 636 71.71 -24.33 -17.40
CA ASP A 636 72.78 -23.58 -16.76
C ASP A 636 74.11 -24.36 -16.75
N ASP A 637 74.06 -25.68 -16.52
CA ASP A 637 75.18 -26.63 -16.56
C ASP A 637 75.44 -27.22 -17.96
N ILE A 638 74.99 -26.55 -19.00
CA ILE A 638 75.02 -27.06 -20.38
C ILE A 638 76.43 -27.35 -20.88
N VAL A 639 77.41 -26.53 -20.49
CA VAL A 639 78.83 -26.71 -20.84
C VAL A 639 79.35 -28.02 -20.27
N LYS A 640 79.04 -28.30 -19.00
CA LYS A 640 79.41 -29.55 -18.33
C LYS A 640 78.72 -30.74 -19.00
N THR A 641 77.43 -30.62 -19.26
CA THR A 641 76.62 -31.67 -19.90
C THR A 641 77.13 -32.05 -21.30
N ILE A 642 77.48 -31.06 -22.13
CA ILE A 642 78.08 -31.29 -23.46
C ILE A 642 79.44 -31.98 -23.34
N LEU A 643 80.29 -31.53 -22.39
CA LEU A 643 81.62 -32.08 -22.19
C LEU A 643 81.64 -33.49 -21.58
N GLU A 644 80.62 -33.87 -20.81
CA GLU A 644 80.45 -35.22 -20.25
C GLU A 644 79.92 -36.22 -21.29
N ARG A 645 79.01 -35.77 -22.19
CA ARG A 645 78.47 -36.59 -23.28
C ARG A 645 79.47 -36.84 -24.40
N SER A 646 80.41 -35.92 -24.60
CA SER A 646 81.31 -35.93 -25.74
C SER A 646 82.70 -36.46 -25.36
N ASP A 647 82.95 -37.74 -25.63
CA ASP A 647 84.27 -38.33 -25.45
C ASP A 647 85.18 -38.05 -26.65
N PHE A 648 86.00 -36.99 -26.51
CA PHE A 648 87.03 -36.61 -27.48
C PHE A 648 88.45 -36.94 -27.00
N THR A 649 88.59 -37.92 -26.10
CA THR A 649 89.90 -38.31 -25.55
C THR A 649 90.70 -39.24 -26.46
N ASP A 650 90.04 -39.90 -27.41
CA ASP A 650 90.66 -40.70 -28.47
C ASP A 650 90.17 -40.23 -29.85
N VAL A 651 91.09 -40.08 -30.80
CA VAL A 651 90.81 -39.74 -32.20
C VAL A 651 89.92 -40.80 -32.87
N ASN A 652 90.01 -42.06 -32.45
CA ASN A 652 89.16 -43.13 -32.99
C ASN A 652 87.68 -42.91 -32.64
N ASN A 653 87.37 -42.22 -31.54
CA ASN A 653 85.99 -41.96 -31.12
C ASN A 653 85.30 -40.87 -31.95
N TYR A 654 86.05 -40.11 -32.77
CA TYR A 654 85.50 -39.06 -33.61
C TYR A 654 84.57 -39.60 -34.70
N CYS A 655 84.69 -40.88 -35.09
CA CYS A 655 83.77 -41.48 -36.05
C CYS A 655 82.43 -41.88 -35.44
N ILE A 656 82.37 -42.08 -34.11
CA ILE A 656 81.15 -42.42 -33.37
C ILE A 656 80.35 -41.15 -33.07
N ASN A 657 81.04 -40.09 -32.61
CA ASN A 657 80.46 -38.79 -32.33
C ASN A 657 81.24 -37.71 -33.07
N PRO A 658 80.89 -37.38 -34.33
CA PRO A 658 81.63 -36.42 -35.14
C PRO A 658 81.68 -35.02 -34.50
N PRO A 659 82.87 -34.50 -34.14
CA PRO A 659 82.98 -33.17 -33.56
C PRO A 659 82.47 -32.06 -34.50
N LYS A 660 82.55 -32.27 -35.81
CA LYS A 660 82.12 -31.31 -36.84
C LYS A 660 80.70 -30.81 -36.66
N ASP A 661 79.74 -31.69 -36.40
CA ASP A 661 78.32 -31.32 -36.33
C ASP A 661 77.98 -30.58 -35.04
N LEU A 662 78.55 -31.01 -33.91
CA LEU A 662 78.41 -30.33 -32.62
C LEU A 662 79.05 -28.94 -32.64
N LEU A 663 80.27 -28.83 -33.19
CA LEU A 663 80.98 -27.56 -33.32
C LEU A 663 80.26 -26.61 -34.28
N ALA A 664 79.66 -27.11 -35.36
CA ALA A 664 78.83 -26.30 -36.25
C ALA A 664 77.62 -25.71 -35.54
N LYS A 665 76.90 -26.52 -34.74
CA LYS A 665 75.76 -26.04 -33.93
C LYS A 665 76.18 -25.01 -32.90
N LEU A 666 77.27 -25.24 -32.17
CA LEU A 666 77.82 -24.27 -31.21
C LEU A 666 78.29 -22.97 -31.86
N LYS A 667 78.85 -23.04 -33.07
CA LYS A 667 79.29 -21.87 -33.84
C LYS A 667 78.12 -21.04 -34.38
N THR A 668 76.97 -21.64 -34.67
CA THR A 668 75.75 -20.88 -35.00
C THR A 668 75.18 -20.09 -33.81
N THR A 669 75.66 -20.37 -32.60
CA THR A 669 75.22 -19.76 -31.34
C THR A 669 76.20 -18.74 -30.73
N ASP A 670 77.12 -18.19 -31.54
CA ASP A 670 78.29 -17.35 -31.18
C ASP A 670 78.00 -16.04 -30.41
N LYS A 671 76.74 -15.80 -30.01
CA LYS A 671 76.30 -14.63 -29.24
C LYS A 671 76.15 -14.90 -27.75
N ASN A 672 76.15 -16.16 -27.30
CA ASN A 672 76.05 -16.50 -25.88
C ASN A 672 77.41 -16.97 -25.33
N PRO A 673 77.97 -16.27 -24.32
CA PRO A 673 79.30 -16.58 -23.78
C PRO A 673 79.43 -18.02 -23.24
N LYS A 674 78.33 -18.66 -22.79
CA LYS A 674 78.34 -20.06 -22.35
C LYS A 674 78.64 -21.03 -23.50
N PHE A 675 78.05 -20.81 -24.68
CA PHE A 675 78.27 -21.68 -25.84
C PHE A 675 79.63 -21.43 -26.49
N THR A 676 80.10 -20.18 -26.51
CA THR A 676 81.48 -19.85 -26.91
C THR A 676 82.50 -20.54 -26.00
N GLN A 677 82.28 -20.52 -24.68
CA GLN A 677 83.15 -21.22 -23.72
C GLN A 677 83.16 -22.74 -23.94
N ALA A 678 82.01 -23.36 -24.22
CA ALA A 678 81.93 -24.77 -24.55
C ALA A 678 82.66 -25.09 -25.86
N TYR A 679 82.47 -24.27 -26.89
CA TYR A 679 83.17 -24.37 -28.17
C TYR A 679 84.69 -24.34 -27.98
N ASP A 680 85.21 -23.33 -27.28
CA ASP A 680 86.65 -23.18 -27.03
C ASP A 680 87.22 -24.35 -26.22
N SER A 681 86.47 -24.85 -25.23
CA SER A 681 86.89 -25.99 -24.40
C SER A 681 86.97 -27.29 -25.21
N ILE A 682 86.00 -27.54 -26.10
CA ILE A 682 85.98 -28.73 -26.98
C ILE A 682 87.11 -28.63 -28.01
N VAL A 683 87.27 -27.48 -28.66
CA VAL A 683 88.37 -27.24 -29.61
C VAL A 683 89.72 -27.40 -28.92
N GLY A 684 89.86 -26.91 -27.68
CA GLY A 684 91.05 -27.10 -26.86
C GLY A 684 91.35 -28.58 -26.58
N LYS A 685 90.35 -29.36 -26.19
CA LYS A 685 90.47 -30.82 -26.00
C LYS A 685 90.87 -31.53 -27.29
N ILE A 686 90.17 -31.28 -28.39
CA ILE A 686 90.46 -31.89 -29.70
C ILE A 686 91.89 -31.57 -30.14
N ARG A 687 92.33 -30.31 -30.00
CA ARG A 687 93.70 -29.90 -30.28
C ARG A 687 94.70 -30.64 -29.42
N HIS A 688 94.44 -30.78 -28.12
CA HIS A 688 95.32 -31.50 -27.21
C HIS A 688 95.43 -32.99 -27.58
N THR A 689 94.29 -33.66 -27.79
CA THR A 689 94.22 -35.08 -28.19
C THR A 689 94.92 -35.32 -29.53
N LEU A 690 94.68 -34.49 -30.54
CA LEU A 690 95.35 -34.62 -31.85
C LEU A 690 96.86 -34.40 -31.75
N ASN A 691 97.31 -33.38 -31.01
CA ASN A 691 98.74 -33.16 -30.80
C ASN A 691 99.40 -34.34 -30.07
N LEU A 692 98.76 -34.88 -29.03
CA LEU A 692 99.24 -36.08 -28.34
C LEU A 692 99.32 -37.29 -29.26
N ALA A 693 98.28 -37.54 -30.05
CA ALA A 693 98.24 -38.65 -30.99
C ALA A 693 99.27 -38.48 -32.13
N ILE A 694 99.50 -37.24 -32.59
CA ILE A 694 100.57 -36.89 -33.53
C ILE A 694 101.93 -37.21 -32.91
N GLU A 695 102.21 -36.81 -31.67
CA GLU A 695 103.52 -37.10 -31.04
C GLU A 695 103.72 -38.57 -30.71
N GLN A 696 102.68 -39.27 -30.26
CA GLN A 696 102.72 -40.72 -30.12
C GLN A 696 102.99 -41.42 -31.46
N THR A 697 102.47 -40.86 -32.56
CA THR A 697 102.77 -41.35 -33.92
C THR A 697 104.21 -41.06 -34.31
N ARG A 698 104.78 -39.90 -33.97
CA ARG A 698 106.21 -39.61 -34.20
C ARG A 698 107.13 -40.54 -33.41
N GLN A 699 106.75 -40.90 -32.19
CA GLN A 699 107.55 -41.77 -31.32
C GLN A 699 107.36 -43.27 -31.60
N ALA A 700 106.33 -43.65 -32.35
CA ALA A 700 106.04 -45.05 -32.64
C ALA A 700 107.07 -45.68 -33.62
N PRO A 701 107.24 -47.01 -33.60
CA PRO A 701 108.02 -47.74 -34.62
C PRO A 701 107.43 -47.53 -36.02
N LEU A 702 108.27 -47.55 -37.06
CA LEU A 702 107.90 -47.14 -38.43
C LEU A 702 106.65 -47.87 -38.98
N ASN A 703 106.51 -49.17 -38.71
CA ASN A 703 105.35 -49.97 -39.13
C ASN A 703 104.03 -49.54 -38.47
N GLU A 704 104.06 -49.09 -37.23
CA GLU A 704 102.89 -48.54 -36.52
C GLU A 704 102.60 -47.10 -36.94
N ARG A 705 103.63 -46.32 -37.32
CA ARG A 705 103.43 -44.92 -37.74
C ARG A 705 102.49 -44.82 -38.93
N THR A 706 102.64 -45.67 -39.94
CA THR A 706 101.79 -45.67 -41.14
C THR A 706 100.33 -45.97 -40.81
N VAL A 707 100.07 -46.92 -39.90
CA VAL A 707 98.71 -47.25 -39.44
C VAL A 707 98.11 -46.12 -38.61
N LYS A 708 98.89 -45.53 -37.70
CA LYS A 708 98.46 -44.39 -36.86
C LYS A 708 98.23 -43.11 -37.67
N ILE A 709 99.04 -42.83 -38.70
CA ILE A 709 98.82 -41.73 -39.65
C ILE A 709 97.51 -41.91 -40.42
N ARG A 710 97.19 -43.13 -40.87
CA ARG A 710 95.90 -43.40 -41.54
C ARG A 710 94.71 -43.20 -40.59
N SER A 711 94.82 -43.66 -39.33
CA SER A 711 93.80 -43.41 -38.31
C SER A 711 93.63 -41.91 -38.03
N LEU A 712 94.72 -41.16 -37.86
CA LEU A 712 94.70 -39.70 -37.71
C LEU A 712 94.05 -39.00 -38.90
N SER A 713 94.43 -39.38 -40.12
CA SER A 713 93.87 -38.84 -41.37
C SER A 713 92.36 -39.13 -41.50
N TYR A 714 91.93 -40.31 -41.07
CA TYR A 714 90.51 -40.68 -41.02
C TYR A 714 89.75 -39.88 -39.93
N GLY A 715 90.34 -39.70 -38.75
CA GLY A 715 89.80 -38.87 -37.69
C GLY A 715 89.62 -37.40 -38.09
N LEU A 716 90.53 -36.86 -38.92
CA LEU A 716 90.42 -35.51 -39.47
C LEU A 716 89.17 -35.28 -40.34
N CYS A 717 88.63 -36.33 -40.98
CA CYS A 717 87.43 -36.21 -41.81
C CYS A 717 86.18 -35.83 -41.00
N PHE A 718 86.20 -36.05 -39.68
CA PHE A 718 85.10 -35.76 -38.76
C PHE A 718 85.25 -34.40 -38.05
N LEU A 719 86.24 -33.59 -38.43
CA LEU A 719 86.48 -32.26 -37.88
C LEU A 719 85.98 -31.13 -38.80
N PRO A 720 85.75 -29.93 -38.25
CA PRO A 720 85.57 -28.71 -39.04
C PRO A 720 86.78 -28.40 -39.94
N GLU A 721 86.54 -27.71 -41.06
CA GLU A 721 87.55 -27.44 -42.10
C GLU A 721 88.78 -26.69 -41.58
N ASP A 722 88.62 -25.78 -40.62
CA ASP A 722 89.69 -25.01 -40.02
C ASP A 722 90.64 -25.90 -39.20
N LEU A 723 90.10 -26.80 -38.37
CA LEU A 723 90.89 -27.77 -37.61
C LEU A 723 91.49 -28.85 -38.52
N GLN A 724 90.74 -29.29 -39.53
CA GLN A 724 91.22 -30.24 -40.52
C GLN A 724 92.46 -29.69 -41.24
N THR A 725 92.40 -28.45 -41.72
CA THR A 725 93.52 -27.80 -42.43
C THR A 725 94.74 -27.64 -41.52
N GLN A 726 94.51 -27.25 -40.26
CA GLN A 726 95.57 -27.06 -39.27
C GLN A 726 96.42 -28.32 -39.06
N PHE A 727 95.78 -29.48 -38.89
CA PHE A 727 96.49 -30.73 -38.57
C PHE A 727 96.89 -31.53 -39.81
N LYS A 728 96.21 -31.34 -40.95
CA LYS A 728 96.55 -32.01 -42.21
C LYS A 728 97.98 -31.71 -42.66
N ILE A 729 98.44 -30.46 -42.51
CA ILE A 729 99.81 -30.06 -42.83
C ILE A 729 100.83 -30.90 -42.03
N GLN A 730 100.60 -31.07 -40.74
CA GLN A 730 101.51 -31.82 -39.86
C GLN A 730 101.50 -33.33 -40.16
N ILE A 731 100.34 -33.90 -40.51
CA ILE A 731 100.22 -35.30 -40.90
C ILE A 731 100.87 -35.55 -42.28
N ASP A 732 100.69 -34.64 -43.23
CA ASP A 732 101.31 -34.71 -44.56
C ASP A 732 102.84 -34.60 -44.46
N GLU A 733 103.37 -33.76 -43.55
CA GLU A 733 104.80 -33.69 -43.25
C GLU A 733 105.33 -35.00 -42.64
N MET A 734 104.61 -35.60 -41.69
CA MET A 734 104.98 -36.91 -41.14
C MET A 734 104.92 -38.02 -42.20
N SER A 735 103.93 -37.98 -43.09
CA SER A 735 103.81 -38.94 -44.19
C SER A 735 105.00 -38.84 -45.15
N LYS A 736 105.41 -37.62 -45.52
CA LYS A 736 106.62 -37.36 -46.32
C LYS A 736 107.91 -37.77 -45.60
N LEU A 737 107.99 -37.59 -44.28
CA LEU A 737 109.13 -38.03 -43.49
C LEU A 737 109.23 -39.56 -43.45
N ILE A 738 108.11 -40.29 -43.32
CA ILE A 738 108.10 -41.74 -43.43
C ILE A 738 108.49 -42.19 -44.84
N GLU A 739 107.94 -41.58 -45.90
CA GLU A 739 108.32 -41.90 -47.27
C GLU A 739 109.83 -41.67 -47.50
N LYS A 740 110.39 -40.60 -46.93
CA LYS A 740 111.83 -40.28 -46.98
C LYS A 740 112.68 -41.25 -46.14
N GLU A 741 112.22 -41.65 -44.96
CA GLU A 741 112.90 -42.65 -44.12
C GLU A 741 112.84 -44.03 -44.78
N GLU A 742 111.70 -44.45 -45.33
CA GLU A 742 111.54 -45.70 -46.11
C GLU A 742 112.41 -45.71 -47.37
N THR A 743 112.50 -44.59 -48.11
CA THR A 743 113.40 -44.48 -49.26
C THR A 743 114.87 -44.47 -48.85
N ALA A 744 115.24 -43.76 -47.77
CA ALA A 744 116.60 -43.81 -47.23
C ALA A 744 116.98 -45.22 -46.79
N TYR A 745 116.08 -45.94 -46.09
CA TYR A 745 116.30 -47.34 -45.71
C TYR A 745 116.38 -48.28 -46.91
N ARG A 746 115.62 -48.05 -47.99
CA ARG A 746 115.77 -48.79 -49.25
C ARG A 746 117.09 -48.48 -49.94
N GLN A 747 117.52 -47.22 -49.97
CA GLN A 747 118.81 -46.81 -50.53
C GLN A 747 120.00 -47.36 -49.73
N ASP A 748 119.93 -47.36 -48.40
CA ASP A 748 120.96 -47.93 -47.51
C ASP A 748 121.09 -49.45 -47.73
N LEU A 749 119.95 -50.13 -47.98
CA LEU A 749 119.90 -51.54 -48.37
C LEU A 749 120.52 -51.76 -49.76
N GLU A 750 120.12 -50.98 -50.77
CA GLU A 750 120.65 -51.08 -52.15
C GLU A 750 122.16 -50.79 -52.22
N THR A 751 122.64 -49.81 -51.45
CA THR A 751 124.07 -49.43 -51.40
C THR A 751 124.89 -50.50 -50.67
N SER A 752 124.37 -51.06 -49.58
CA SER A 752 125.02 -52.15 -48.85
C SER A 752 124.99 -53.49 -49.62
N LEU A 753 124.01 -53.69 -50.51
CA LEU A 753 123.91 -54.88 -51.38
C LEU A 753 124.79 -54.79 -52.63
N THR A 754 125.14 -53.59 -53.07
CA THR A 754 126.02 -53.37 -54.24
C THR A 754 127.52 -53.39 -53.89
N SER A 755 127.89 -53.33 -52.60
CA SER A 755 129.28 -53.39 -52.12
C SER A 755 129.74 -54.78 -51.64
N VAL A 756 129.09 -55.87 -52.09
CA VAL A 756 129.26 -57.25 -51.56
C VAL A 756 130.42 -58.03 -52.20
N ASP A 757 131.34 -57.36 -52.90
CA ASP A 757 132.58 -58.01 -53.36
C ASP A 757 133.63 -58.03 -52.23
N GLU A 758 133.59 -59.11 -51.44
CA GLU A 758 134.69 -59.66 -50.63
C GLU A 758 135.33 -58.78 -49.52
N ASP A 759 134.53 -58.26 -48.58
CA ASP A 759 135.06 -57.67 -47.33
C ASP A 759 134.26 -58.13 -46.08
N GLU A 760 134.94 -58.69 -45.08
CA GLU A 760 134.33 -59.13 -43.79
C GLU A 760 133.61 -57.98 -43.07
N HIS A 761 134.03 -56.73 -43.32
CA HIS A 761 133.36 -55.54 -42.82
C HIS A 761 131.95 -55.31 -43.40
N ALA A 762 131.68 -55.73 -44.65
CA ALA A 762 130.37 -55.58 -45.29
C ALA A 762 129.33 -56.54 -44.69
N ILE A 763 129.73 -57.77 -44.34
CA ILE A 763 128.85 -58.77 -43.72
C ILE A 763 128.47 -58.35 -42.29
N ALA A 764 129.41 -57.80 -41.51
CA ALA A 764 129.12 -57.23 -40.19
C ALA A 764 128.16 -56.03 -40.28
N HIS A 765 128.32 -55.18 -41.29
CA HIS A 765 127.42 -54.04 -41.53
C HIS A 765 126.01 -54.49 -41.93
N ILE A 766 125.87 -55.53 -42.76
CA ILE A 766 124.58 -56.15 -43.11
C ILE A 766 123.92 -56.79 -41.88
N GLY A 767 124.69 -57.43 -40.99
CA GLY A 767 124.19 -57.96 -39.72
C GLY A 767 123.65 -56.87 -38.77
N ILE A 768 124.36 -55.73 -38.66
CA ILE A 768 123.90 -54.56 -37.90
C ILE A 768 122.64 -53.94 -38.53
N LEU A 769 122.58 -53.86 -39.86
CA LEU A 769 121.40 -53.40 -40.59
C LEU A 769 120.20 -54.34 -40.37
N ALA A 770 120.39 -55.66 -40.44
CA ALA A 770 119.33 -56.65 -40.19
C ALA A 770 118.80 -56.57 -38.74
N GLU A 771 119.69 -56.36 -37.75
CA GLU A 771 119.29 -56.16 -36.35
C GLU A 771 118.53 -54.83 -36.16
N LYS A 772 118.97 -53.76 -36.85
CA LYS A 772 118.29 -52.45 -36.86
C LYS A 772 116.91 -52.52 -37.53
N TYR A 773 116.77 -53.25 -38.64
CA TYR A 773 115.50 -53.48 -39.33
C TYR A 773 114.55 -54.39 -38.54
N SER A 774 115.08 -55.39 -37.83
CA SER A 774 114.33 -56.23 -36.90
C SER A 774 113.81 -55.43 -35.71
N LYS A 775 114.66 -54.58 -35.09
CA LYS A 775 114.26 -53.64 -34.02
C LYS A 775 113.20 -52.61 -34.47
N GLN A 776 113.08 -52.35 -35.76
CA GLN A 776 112.06 -51.48 -36.35
C GLN A 776 110.91 -52.25 -37.04
N ASN A 777 110.83 -53.58 -36.87
CA ASN A 777 109.82 -54.48 -37.45
C ASN A 777 109.61 -54.32 -38.97
N MET A 778 110.68 -54.05 -39.73
CA MET A 778 110.64 -53.90 -41.17
C MET A 778 110.81 -55.23 -41.91
N HIS A 779 109.85 -56.14 -41.70
CA HIS A 779 109.92 -57.53 -42.19
C HIS A 779 110.00 -57.67 -43.71
N ASP A 780 109.46 -56.72 -44.47
CA ASP A 780 109.51 -56.76 -45.94
C ASP A 780 110.90 -56.39 -46.50
N LEU A 781 111.67 -55.56 -45.77
CA LEU A 781 113.07 -55.24 -46.11
C LEU A 781 114.02 -56.35 -45.66
N LEU A 782 113.73 -57.05 -44.56
CA LEU A 782 114.45 -58.25 -44.13
C LEU A 782 114.38 -59.40 -45.16
N LYS A 783 113.26 -59.51 -45.89
CA LYS A 783 113.10 -60.49 -46.98
C LYS A 783 113.92 -60.18 -48.23
N ALA A 784 114.41 -58.95 -48.39
CA ALA A 784 115.15 -58.51 -49.57
C ALA A 784 116.68 -58.75 -49.46
N LEU A 785 117.18 -59.25 -48.33
CA LEU A 785 118.59 -59.62 -48.14
C LEU A 785 118.88 -61.00 -48.78
N PRO A 786 119.96 -61.17 -49.57
CA PRO A 786 120.28 -62.42 -50.23
C PRO A 786 120.64 -63.51 -49.21
N CYS A 787 120.03 -64.69 -49.37
CA CYS A 787 120.25 -65.87 -48.53
C CYS A 787 121.71 -66.36 -48.65
N GLY A 788 122.58 -65.89 -47.75
CA GLY A 788 124.00 -66.24 -47.78
C GLY A 788 124.79 -65.81 -46.55
N ALA A 789 124.19 -65.77 -45.36
CA ALA A 789 124.90 -65.67 -44.08
C ALA A 789 124.08 -66.36 -42.98
N THR A 790 124.18 -67.69 -42.94
CA THR A 790 123.97 -68.43 -41.69
C THR A 790 125.10 -68.10 -40.73
N ILE A 791 124.77 -68.00 -39.42
CA ILE A 791 125.60 -67.74 -38.21
C ILE A 791 125.34 -66.30 -37.69
N PHE A 792 124.72 -66.01 -36.53
CA PHE A 792 124.54 -66.71 -35.24
C PHE A 792 123.17 -66.40 -34.62
N ASN A 793 122.56 -67.41 -33.98
CA ASN A 793 121.63 -67.24 -32.87
C ASN A 793 122.46 -67.04 -31.58
N ALA A 794 122.25 -65.93 -30.89
CA ALA A 794 122.23 -65.80 -29.43
C ALA A 794 121.46 -64.53 -29.06
#